data_AF-A0A9D1E9T0-F1
#
_entry.id   AF-A0A9D1E9T0-F1
#
_cell.length_a   1.000
_cell.length_b   1.000
_cell.length_c   1.000
_cell.angle_alpha   90.00
_cell.angle_beta   90.00
_cell.angle_gamma   90.00
#
_symmetry.space_group_name_H-M   'P 1'
#
loop_
_entity.id
_entity.type
_entity.pdbx_description
1 polymer ?
#
loop_
_entity_poly.entity_id
_entity_poly.type
_entity_poly.pdbx_seq_one_letter_code
_entity_poly.pdbx_strand_id
1 'polypeptide(L)'
;MGERTETERTKISLRGQDTYDISDHLYGIFLEDIGFSVDGGLNANMVNNYSFDGVYLDRQEIRAVEEPLRYWRFEGERMTSGTEKALSKNSKYARIVVREKASLINYGYSGQQKGWEIPSMSIKEGQTYTFSALVRNRTFNGKIGVQAVNGRGEPLTEEAFCEISEELGISPEPTPVLETRAQGWVKISLSVTGTKEAYGKLRIAFAGDGELWLDCVDFHSDNLWHAGDPKWRHGHLRRDLVETLEALHPRFMRFPGGCIVEGLTPGNEYNWKHTVGELWERKSNYNLWSEKLPDGGYNQSYQIGFYEYFCLCEDLGMMPLPTLSAGMNCQIRVRQYKLKENTMIPLDSPEFDNYIVDNYLDLIAFANGDPKENRWAALRAKMGHPAPFGLKYIGVGNENWGRDYLKRYDHIAGAIHEKYPEIQCMICCGFTPIQAMNRSVWNHVKKYHPGVIADEHAYHSPEWFIKSAGRFDRYDRKRGKVYMGEYSANGMMAGKKMTVENSNCLDSALGEAAFMTGMERNGDVVEMASYAPLLNLAGSEQWYANLIDFNPATVSPTVNYWNQALFSNYYGPKYVPFSGKLPKGVFLSVTRDEEHFYVKAVNTTDADAQLELEGLGAGDGTYSAECLGGTALDVRNEVDFAGASLQKLKPEPAEVSVEQGHLVISLAGRRIFACKLPMAEQN
;
A
#
# COMPACT_ATOMS: atom_id res chain seq x y z
N MET A 1 -48.94 -2.98 -26.59
CA MET A 1 -48.17 -4.20 -26.28
C MET A 1 -47.07 -4.27 -27.32
N GLY A 2 -45.87 -3.79 -26.99
CA GLY A 2 -44.71 -3.95 -27.87
C GLY A 2 -44.08 -5.30 -27.59
N GLU A 3 -43.95 -6.14 -28.61
CA GLU A 3 -43.17 -7.38 -28.55
C GLU A 3 -41.74 -7.03 -28.12
N ARG A 4 -41.35 -7.47 -26.92
CA ARG A 4 -39.93 -7.61 -26.59
C ARG A 4 -39.40 -8.71 -27.49
N THR A 5 -38.62 -8.37 -28.50
CA THR A 5 -37.78 -9.34 -29.21
C THR A 5 -36.91 -10.04 -28.17
N GLU A 6 -37.12 -11.34 -27.95
CA GLU A 6 -36.25 -12.17 -27.11
C GLU A 6 -34.83 -12.06 -27.67
N THR A 7 -33.92 -11.47 -26.90
CA THR A 7 -32.49 -11.47 -27.21
C THR A 7 -32.04 -12.92 -27.27
N GLU A 8 -31.53 -13.38 -28.41
CA GLU A 8 -31.09 -14.77 -28.61
C GLU A 8 -30.05 -15.16 -27.53
N ARG A 9 -30.34 -16.21 -26.75
CA ARG A 9 -29.45 -16.72 -25.71
C ARG A 9 -28.20 -17.31 -26.35
N THR A 10 -27.03 -16.79 -26.00
CA THR A 10 -25.76 -17.37 -26.44
C THR A 10 -25.40 -18.55 -25.55
N LYS A 11 -25.43 -19.76 -26.13
CA LYS A 11 -25.11 -21.00 -25.42
C LYS A 11 -23.59 -21.17 -25.23
N ILE A 12 -23.20 -21.47 -24.00
CA ILE A 12 -21.81 -21.69 -23.58
C ILE A 12 -21.73 -23.03 -22.85
N SER A 13 -20.92 -23.94 -23.37
CA SER A 13 -20.73 -25.28 -22.81
C SER A 13 -19.51 -25.32 -21.91
N LEU A 14 -19.69 -25.51 -20.60
CA LEU A 14 -18.57 -25.72 -19.68
C LEU A 14 -17.99 -27.12 -19.86
N ARG A 15 -16.67 -27.22 -19.81
CA ARG A 15 -15.90 -28.47 -19.85
C ARG A 15 -15.40 -28.78 -18.45
N GLY A 16 -16.34 -29.01 -17.53
CA GLY A 16 -16.07 -29.19 -16.09
C GLY A 16 -15.08 -30.31 -15.75
N GLN A 17 -14.84 -31.26 -16.65
CA GLN A 17 -13.84 -32.32 -16.48
C GLN A 17 -12.42 -31.90 -16.88
N ASP A 18 -12.27 -30.85 -17.70
CA ASP A 18 -10.98 -30.37 -18.24
C ASP A 18 -10.38 -29.23 -17.40
N THR A 19 -10.68 -29.17 -16.09
CA THR A 19 -10.18 -28.09 -15.23
C THR A 19 -8.66 -28.16 -15.01
N TYR A 20 -8.04 -26.99 -14.81
CA TYR A 20 -6.65 -26.89 -14.36
C TYR A 20 -6.53 -25.92 -13.19
N ASP A 21 -5.50 -26.14 -12.38
CA ASP A 21 -5.22 -25.32 -11.21
C ASP A 21 -4.83 -23.90 -11.65
N ILE A 22 -5.31 -22.93 -10.88
CA ILE A 22 -4.85 -21.55 -10.94
C ILE A 22 -4.12 -21.22 -9.65
N SER A 23 -3.21 -20.25 -9.71
CA SER A 23 -2.41 -19.87 -8.54
C SER A 23 -3.28 -19.43 -7.35
N ASP A 24 -3.04 -20.02 -6.19
CA ASP A 24 -3.61 -19.61 -4.89
C ASP A 24 -3.20 -18.19 -4.49
N HIS A 25 -2.21 -17.61 -5.18
CA HIS A 25 -1.70 -16.26 -4.97
C HIS A 25 -2.18 -15.26 -6.04
N LEU A 26 -3.16 -15.60 -6.88
CA LEU A 26 -3.48 -14.79 -8.06
C LEU A 26 -3.80 -13.32 -7.74
N TYR A 27 -4.59 -13.04 -6.70
CA TYR A 27 -4.99 -11.67 -6.36
C TYR A 27 -4.35 -11.21 -5.05
N GLY A 28 -3.58 -10.13 -5.13
CA GLY A 28 -2.96 -9.50 -3.97
C GLY A 28 -2.90 -7.98 -4.09
N ILE A 29 -2.20 -7.36 -3.17
CA ILE A 29 -2.06 -5.91 -3.08
C ILE A 29 -0.60 -5.48 -3.23
N PHE A 30 -0.40 -4.25 -3.71
CA PHE A 30 0.90 -3.64 -3.90
C PHE A 30 0.97 -2.33 -3.09
N LEU A 31 1.88 -2.26 -2.12
CA LEU A 31 2.03 -1.10 -1.25
C LEU A 31 3.35 -0.37 -1.51
N GLU A 32 3.21 0.83 -2.09
CA GLU A 32 4.23 1.88 -2.16
C GLU A 32 3.80 3.05 -1.29
N ASP A 33 4.76 3.73 -0.63
CA ASP A 33 4.51 5.02 0.00
C ASP A 33 4.40 6.15 -1.05
N ILE A 34 3.30 6.15 -1.78
CA ILE A 34 2.82 7.16 -2.73
C ILE A 34 1.44 7.61 -2.26
N GLY A 35 0.99 8.83 -2.54
CA GLY A 35 -0.36 9.21 -2.11
C GLY A 35 -0.48 9.46 -0.61
N PHE A 36 0.61 9.64 0.15
CA PHE A 36 0.57 9.58 1.62
C PHE A 36 0.01 8.24 2.12
N SER A 37 0.22 7.15 1.39
CA SER A 37 -0.37 5.84 1.70
C SER A 37 0.11 5.26 3.03
N VAL A 38 1.35 5.55 3.45
CA VAL A 38 1.90 5.11 4.73
C VAL A 38 1.91 6.28 5.70
N ASP A 39 2.82 7.25 5.54
CA ASP A 39 2.86 8.45 6.39
C ASP A 39 1.73 9.41 5.99
N GLY A 40 0.76 9.58 6.89
CA GLY A 40 -0.51 10.29 6.63
C GLY A 40 -1.68 9.37 6.24
N GLY A 41 -1.38 8.11 5.95
CA GLY A 41 -2.32 7.06 5.58
C GLY A 41 -2.30 5.94 6.60
N LEU A 42 -1.81 4.75 6.23
CA LEU A 42 -1.79 3.56 7.06
C LEU A 42 -1.20 3.81 8.46
N ASN A 43 -0.17 4.63 8.58
CA ASN A 43 0.39 5.03 9.88
C ASN A 43 -0.64 5.86 10.67
N ALA A 44 -1.06 5.35 11.83
CA ALA A 44 -2.07 5.98 12.67
C ALA A 44 -1.58 7.22 13.42
N ASN A 45 -0.25 7.41 13.55
CA ASN A 45 0.28 8.62 14.14
C ASN A 45 -0.05 9.83 13.25
N MET A 46 -0.91 10.71 13.74
CA MET A 46 -1.37 11.87 12.99
C MET A 46 -0.33 13.00 12.93
N VAL A 47 0.77 12.90 13.68
CA VAL A 47 1.82 13.91 13.77
C VAL A 47 2.79 13.78 12.59
N ASN A 48 2.92 14.85 11.81
CA ASN A 48 3.92 14.93 10.76
C ASN A 48 5.28 15.33 11.35
N ASN A 49 6.38 14.75 10.85
CA ASN A 49 7.74 14.99 11.34
C ASN A 49 7.84 14.74 12.87
N TYR A 50 7.38 13.58 13.27
CA TYR A 50 7.18 13.17 14.66
C TYR A 50 8.47 13.14 15.51
N SER A 51 9.62 12.83 14.91
CA SER A 51 10.93 12.73 15.56
C SER A 51 11.90 13.88 15.24
N PHE A 52 11.43 14.94 14.54
CA PHE A 52 12.30 16.04 14.09
C PHE A 52 13.48 15.63 13.20
N ASP A 53 13.53 14.38 12.72
CA ASP A 53 14.58 13.90 11.81
C ASP A 53 14.39 14.41 10.37
N GLY A 54 13.24 15.03 10.09
CA GLY A 54 12.75 15.48 8.79
C GLY A 54 13.81 15.70 7.71
N VAL A 55 13.82 14.78 6.75
CA VAL A 55 14.60 14.87 5.50
C VAL A 55 13.62 15.00 4.35
N TYR A 56 13.84 15.99 3.49
CA TYR A 56 12.95 16.36 2.37
C TYR A 56 13.73 16.54 1.07
N LEU A 57 13.01 16.66 -0.05
CA LEU A 57 13.62 16.88 -1.36
C LEU A 57 13.67 18.37 -1.68
N ASP A 58 14.88 18.90 -1.91
CA ASP A 58 15.02 20.13 -2.69
C ASP A 58 14.79 19.80 -4.17
N ARG A 59 13.65 20.25 -4.70
CA ARG A 59 13.24 19.97 -6.08
C ARG A 59 14.01 20.77 -7.13
N GLN A 60 14.67 21.86 -6.74
CA GLN A 60 15.46 22.65 -7.67
C GLN A 60 16.81 21.97 -7.92
N GLU A 61 17.45 21.54 -6.85
CA GLU A 61 18.77 20.90 -6.90
C GLU A 61 18.70 19.36 -6.99
N ILE A 62 17.51 18.77 -6.83
CA ILE A 62 17.27 17.32 -6.80
C ILE A 62 18.21 16.64 -5.80
N ARG A 63 18.10 17.03 -4.52
CA ARG A 63 18.92 16.50 -3.42
C ARG A 63 18.17 16.48 -2.10
N ALA A 64 18.62 15.64 -1.17
CA ALA A 64 18.13 15.63 0.20
C ALA A 64 18.49 16.94 0.92
N VAL A 65 17.56 17.47 1.72
CA VAL A 65 17.76 18.58 2.65
C VAL A 65 17.15 18.21 4.00
N GLU A 66 17.91 18.46 5.06
CA GLU A 66 17.44 18.25 6.43
C GLU A 66 16.74 19.52 6.93
N GLU A 67 15.46 19.42 7.29
CA GLU A 67 14.67 20.51 7.86
C GLU A 67 13.97 20.03 9.14
N PRO A 68 14.71 19.94 10.26
CA PRO A 68 14.27 19.23 11.46
C PRO A 68 12.97 19.76 12.07
N LEU A 69 12.70 21.06 11.90
CA LEU A 69 11.55 21.74 12.48
C LEU A 69 10.41 21.97 11.47
N ARG A 70 10.50 21.42 10.25
CA ARG A 70 9.41 21.51 9.26
C ARG A 70 8.13 20.86 9.82
N TYR A 71 6.97 21.39 9.45
CA TYR A 71 5.63 21.00 9.93
C TYR A 71 5.29 21.36 11.38
N TRP A 72 6.22 22.00 12.08
CA TRP A 72 5.99 22.50 13.43
C TRP A 72 5.90 24.02 13.43
N ARG A 73 4.82 24.57 13.97
CA ARG A 73 4.72 26.00 14.29
C ARG A 73 4.98 26.20 15.78
N PHE A 74 5.91 27.09 16.09
CA PHE A 74 6.28 27.42 17.45
C PHE A 74 5.92 28.88 17.75
N GLU A 75 5.28 29.10 18.89
CA GLU A 75 4.98 30.42 19.44
C GLU A 75 5.59 30.49 20.84
N GLY A 76 6.63 31.29 21.04
CA GLY A 76 7.31 31.37 22.32
C GLY A 76 8.65 32.07 22.19
N GLU A 77 9.50 31.94 23.20
CA GLU A 77 10.80 32.59 23.20
C GLU A 77 11.72 32.01 22.12
N ARG A 78 12.01 30.70 22.16
CA ARG A 78 12.92 30.07 21.19
C ARG A 78 12.70 28.57 21.03
N MET A 79 12.68 28.13 19.77
CA MET A 79 12.79 26.72 19.38
C MET A 79 13.94 26.53 18.40
N THR A 80 14.75 25.51 18.61
CA THR A 80 15.86 25.08 17.72
C THR A 80 15.90 23.55 17.66
N SER A 81 16.72 22.97 16.78
CA SER A 81 16.97 21.52 16.79
C SER A 81 18.29 21.17 17.50
N GLY A 82 18.44 19.92 17.95
CA GLY A 82 19.68 19.41 18.54
C GLY A 82 20.03 17.99 18.12
N THR A 83 21.27 17.58 18.40
CA THR A 83 21.80 16.23 18.12
C THR A 83 22.65 15.70 19.28
N GLU A 84 23.07 16.54 20.23
CA GLU A 84 23.84 16.10 21.38
C GLU A 84 22.99 15.32 22.38
N LYS A 85 23.47 14.15 22.81
CA LYS A 85 22.68 13.25 23.69
C LYS A 85 21.29 12.92 23.11
N ALA A 86 21.16 12.92 21.78
CA ALA A 86 20.00 12.43 21.08
C ALA A 86 19.77 10.93 21.38
N LEU A 87 18.54 10.46 21.20
CA LEU A 87 18.16 9.07 21.47
C LEU A 87 19.02 8.07 20.70
N SER A 88 19.37 8.40 19.46
CA SER A 88 20.32 7.65 18.64
C SER A 88 21.34 8.58 17.96
N LYS A 89 22.40 8.01 17.39
CA LYS A 89 23.53 8.75 16.78
C LYS A 89 23.10 9.70 15.65
N ASN A 90 22.00 9.42 14.96
CA ASN A 90 21.54 10.19 13.80
C ASN A 90 20.22 10.92 14.06
N SER A 91 19.67 10.80 15.27
CA SER A 91 18.39 11.42 15.62
C SER A 91 18.57 12.90 15.95
N LYS A 92 17.52 13.65 15.66
CA LYS A 92 17.35 15.05 16.03
C LYS A 92 16.19 15.18 17.01
N TYR A 93 16.08 16.35 17.62
CA TYR A 93 14.98 16.67 18.53
C TYR A 93 14.76 18.18 18.58
N ALA A 94 13.60 18.62 19.06
CA ALA A 94 13.36 20.03 19.34
C ALA A 94 13.92 20.44 20.71
N ARG A 95 14.64 21.57 20.76
CA ARG A 95 14.98 22.29 21.99
C ARG A 95 14.06 23.47 22.15
N ILE A 96 13.39 23.54 23.29
CA ILE A 96 12.37 24.52 23.56
C ILE A 96 12.80 25.31 24.80
N VAL A 97 12.96 26.63 24.63
CA VAL A 97 13.11 27.58 25.73
C VAL A 97 11.78 28.28 25.93
N VAL A 98 11.27 28.19 27.15
CA VAL A 98 9.99 28.75 27.55
C VAL A 98 10.24 29.88 28.54
N ARG A 99 9.53 30.98 28.34
CA ARG A 99 9.44 32.09 29.29
C ARG A 99 7.98 32.44 29.50
N GLU A 100 7.47 32.17 30.70
CA GLU A 100 6.05 32.16 31.09
C GLU A 100 5.16 31.20 30.29
N LYS A 101 5.18 31.25 28.95
CA LYS A 101 4.37 30.42 28.05
C LYS A 101 5.02 30.18 26.69
N ALA A 102 4.74 29.02 26.11
CA ALA A 102 5.01 28.72 24.70
C ALA A 102 3.97 27.72 24.14
N SER A 103 3.86 27.62 22.81
CA SER A 103 3.03 26.63 22.14
C SER A 103 3.79 26.01 20.96
N LEU A 104 3.55 24.72 20.74
CA LEU A 104 4.03 23.96 19.60
C LEU A 104 2.82 23.33 18.91
N ILE A 105 2.68 23.54 17.60
CA ILE A 105 1.50 23.18 16.83
C ILE A 105 1.90 22.28 15.65
N ASN A 106 1.19 21.17 15.49
CA ASN A 106 1.30 20.28 14.33
C ASN A 106 -0.05 20.14 13.63
N TYR A 107 -0.09 20.40 12.33
CA TYR A 107 -1.32 20.36 11.54
C TYR A 107 -1.68 18.97 11.03
N GLY A 108 -0.77 18.00 11.14
CA GLY A 108 -0.90 16.66 10.58
C GLY A 108 -0.53 16.60 9.09
N TYR A 109 -1.15 15.65 8.37
CA TYR A 109 -0.86 15.38 6.96
C TYR A 109 -1.94 15.97 6.05
N SER A 110 -1.65 17.10 5.39
CA SER A 110 -2.61 17.79 4.53
C SER A 110 -2.52 17.41 3.04
N GLY A 111 -1.61 16.51 2.67
CA GLY A 111 -1.26 16.24 1.28
C GLY A 111 -0.40 17.32 0.60
N GLN A 112 -0.14 18.44 1.29
CA GLN A 112 0.83 19.50 0.96
C GLN A 112 0.59 20.27 -0.36
N GLN A 113 -0.36 19.87 -1.20
CA GLN A 113 -0.70 20.55 -2.47
C GLN A 113 -1.22 21.99 -2.27
N LYS A 114 -1.98 22.23 -1.19
CA LYS A 114 -2.56 23.54 -0.83
C LYS A 114 -1.82 24.21 0.34
N GLY A 115 -0.62 23.74 0.66
CA GLY A 115 0.12 24.11 1.86
C GLY A 115 -0.13 23.14 3.03
N TRP A 116 0.77 23.19 4.01
CA TRP A 116 0.79 22.23 5.11
C TRP A 116 0.09 22.70 6.38
N GLU A 117 -0.27 23.98 6.48
CA GLU A 117 -0.95 24.57 7.64
C GLU A 117 -2.47 24.45 7.57
N ILE A 118 -2.95 23.28 7.12
CA ILE A 118 -4.36 22.96 7.06
C ILE A 118 -4.64 21.95 8.17
N PRO A 119 -5.56 22.22 9.12
CA PRO A 119 -5.94 21.26 10.15
C PRO A 119 -6.36 19.93 9.50
N SER A 120 -5.62 18.86 9.78
CA SER A 120 -5.70 17.58 9.08
C SER A 120 -5.88 16.38 10.02
N MET A 121 -6.14 16.61 11.31
CA MET A 121 -6.41 15.55 12.28
C MET A 121 -7.92 15.41 12.46
N SER A 122 -8.49 14.24 12.17
CA SER A 122 -9.93 14.01 12.39
C SER A 122 -10.19 13.73 13.88
N ILE A 123 -10.83 14.70 14.55
CA ILE A 123 -11.29 14.54 15.93
C ILE A 123 -12.77 14.15 15.90
N LYS A 124 -13.14 13.11 16.64
CA LYS A 124 -14.51 12.60 16.79
C LYS A 124 -14.98 12.83 18.22
N GLU A 125 -16.24 13.21 18.39
CA GLU A 125 -16.83 13.39 19.72
C GLU A 125 -16.91 12.04 20.46
N GLY A 126 -16.53 12.03 21.74
CA GLY A 126 -16.51 10.83 22.59
C GLY A 126 -15.35 9.86 22.34
N GLN A 127 -14.55 10.07 21.30
CA GLN A 127 -13.38 9.24 20.98
C GLN A 127 -12.19 9.62 21.88
N THR A 128 -11.49 8.62 22.43
CA THR A 128 -10.24 8.87 23.17
C THR A 128 -9.05 8.92 22.21
N TYR A 129 -8.14 9.84 22.48
CA TYR A 129 -6.88 10.02 21.79
C TYR A 129 -5.73 9.91 22.78
N THR A 130 -4.67 9.21 22.39
CA THR A 130 -3.45 9.10 23.17
C THR A 130 -2.40 10.04 22.58
N PHE A 131 -1.81 10.85 23.44
CA PHE A 131 -0.60 11.62 23.16
C PHE A 131 0.56 10.96 23.89
N SER A 132 1.71 10.83 23.22
CA SER A 132 2.97 10.55 23.91
C SER A 132 4.14 11.31 23.29
N ALA A 133 5.19 11.55 24.08
CA ALA A 133 6.43 12.13 23.61
C ALA A 133 7.60 11.76 24.52
N LEU A 134 8.82 11.74 23.99
CA LEU A 134 10.03 11.67 24.78
C LEU A 134 10.47 13.09 25.14
N VAL A 135 10.58 13.34 26.44
CA VAL A 135 10.97 14.63 27.02
C VAL A 135 12.28 14.48 27.76
N ARG A 136 13.19 15.43 27.54
CA ARG A 136 14.40 15.58 28.32
C ARG A 136 14.42 16.95 28.96
N ASN A 137 14.13 16.99 30.25
CA ASN A 137 14.17 18.24 31.00
C ASN A 137 15.62 18.73 31.15
N ARG A 138 15.85 20.04 30.97
CA ARG A 138 17.14 20.69 31.25
C ARG A 138 17.03 21.57 32.49
N THR A 139 16.11 22.53 32.46
CA THR A 139 15.85 23.48 33.55
C THR A 139 14.39 23.90 33.62
N PHE A 140 13.52 23.30 32.78
CA PHE A 140 12.12 23.68 32.73
C PHE A 140 11.40 23.29 34.03
N ASN A 141 10.68 24.27 34.58
CA ASN A 141 9.78 24.10 35.70
C ASN A 141 8.41 24.68 35.31
N GLY A 142 7.40 23.82 35.23
CA GLY A 142 6.10 24.20 34.69
C GLY A 142 5.23 23.02 34.27
N LYS A 143 4.31 23.29 33.34
CA LYS A 143 3.32 22.34 32.83
C LYS A 143 3.46 22.15 31.33
N ILE A 144 3.30 20.91 30.87
CA ILE A 144 3.09 20.57 29.46
C ILE A 144 1.62 20.15 29.31
N GLY A 145 0.84 20.95 28.59
CA GLY A 145 -0.56 20.71 28.26
C GLY A 145 -0.72 20.22 26.82
N VAL A 146 -1.72 19.38 26.57
CA VAL A 146 -2.03 18.81 25.26
C VAL A 146 -3.51 18.93 24.97
N GLN A 147 -3.82 19.43 23.77
CA GLN A 147 -5.18 19.57 23.27
C GLN A 147 -5.18 19.57 21.74
N ALA A 148 -6.18 18.94 21.11
CA ALA A 148 -6.46 19.18 19.71
C ALA A 148 -7.42 20.38 19.57
N VAL A 149 -7.10 21.30 18.66
CA VAL A 149 -7.88 22.52 18.41
C VAL A 149 -8.22 22.65 16.93
N ASN A 150 -9.30 23.36 16.61
CA ASN A 150 -9.66 23.61 15.21
C ASN A 150 -8.80 24.73 14.58
N GLY A 151 -9.10 25.09 13.32
CA GLY A 151 -8.39 26.16 12.61
C GLY A 151 -8.45 27.55 13.28
N ARG A 152 -9.44 27.81 14.15
CA ARG A 152 -9.59 29.04 14.93
C ARG A 152 -8.95 28.97 16.31
N GLY A 153 -8.40 27.82 16.70
CA GLY A 153 -7.85 27.58 18.03
C GLY A 153 -8.89 27.20 19.09
N GLU A 154 -10.13 26.91 18.69
CA GLU A 154 -11.17 26.42 19.60
C GLU A 154 -10.91 24.94 19.93
N PRO A 155 -11.07 24.52 21.21
CA PRO A 155 -10.90 23.13 21.61
C PRO A 155 -11.79 22.14 20.85
N LEU A 156 -11.21 21.02 20.42
CA LEU A 156 -11.92 19.85 19.90
C LEU A 156 -11.78 18.63 20.83
N THR A 157 -10.86 18.70 21.79
CA THR A 157 -10.71 17.72 22.87
C THR A 157 -10.72 18.44 24.22
N GLU A 158 -10.88 17.66 25.27
CA GLU A 158 -10.43 18.06 26.61
C GLU A 158 -8.93 18.41 26.60
N GLU A 159 -8.47 19.12 27.62
CA GLU A 159 -7.04 19.38 27.85
C GLU A 159 -6.53 18.44 28.93
N ALA A 160 -5.40 17.78 28.66
CA ALA A 160 -4.63 17.04 29.65
C ALA A 160 -3.28 17.73 29.86
N PHE A 161 -2.71 17.64 31.06
CA PHE A 161 -1.39 18.20 31.34
C PHE A 161 -0.56 17.30 32.26
N CYS A 162 0.76 17.45 32.18
CA CYS A 162 1.70 16.92 33.17
C CYS A 162 2.58 18.06 33.74
N GLU A 163 2.97 17.92 35.01
CA GLU A 163 3.89 18.86 35.67
C GLU A 163 5.34 18.36 35.52
N ILE A 164 6.24 19.26 35.16
CA ILE A 164 7.66 19.01 35.01
C ILE A 164 8.38 19.91 36.00
N SER A 165 9.20 19.33 36.88
CA SER A 165 10.05 20.08 37.81
C SER A 165 11.49 19.56 37.78
N GLU A 166 12.41 20.40 38.26
CA GLU A 166 13.84 20.12 38.31
C GLU A 166 14.17 19.02 39.34
N GLU A 167 13.43 18.94 40.45
CA GLU A 167 13.68 18.01 41.56
C GLU A 167 13.02 16.62 41.41
N LEU A 168 11.95 16.47 40.61
CA LEU A 168 11.15 15.23 40.57
C LEU A 168 11.40 14.32 39.37
N GLY A 169 12.16 14.73 38.35
CA GLY A 169 12.47 13.86 37.21
C GLY A 169 11.25 13.17 36.55
N ILE A 170 10.06 13.79 36.70
CA ILE A 170 8.68 13.27 36.47
C ILE A 170 8.11 12.50 37.68
N SER A 171 7.19 13.14 38.41
CA SER A 171 6.50 12.55 39.58
C SER A 171 5.34 11.63 39.16
N PRO A 172 5.07 10.53 39.91
CA PRO A 172 4.13 9.48 39.48
C PRO A 172 2.69 9.67 39.98
N GLU A 173 1.76 9.24 39.12
CA GLU A 173 0.45 8.61 39.35
C GLU A 173 -0.87 9.44 39.29
N PRO A 174 -1.93 8.88 38.65
CA PRO A 174 -1.95 7.60 37.92
C PRO A 174 -1.47 7.76 36.45
N THR A 175 -0.71 6.77 36.02
CA THR A 175 0.48 6.79 35.15
C THR A 175 0.17 6.63 33.64
N PRO A 176 1.15 6.86 32.72
CA PRO A 176 1.74 5.71 32.02
C PRO A 176 3.27 5.55 32.14
N VAL A 177 3.68 4.28 32.02
CA VAL A 177 4.98 3.62 32.19
C VAL A 177 6.22 4.40 31.71
N LEU A 178 7.20 4.54 32.62
CA LEU A 178 8.58 4.98 32.38
C LEU A 178 9.37 3.90 31.60
N GLU A 179 9.28 3.87 30.27
CA GLU A 179 9.90 2.78 29.50
C GLU A 179 11.30 3.03 28.93
N THR A 180 11.86 4.24 29.04
CA THR A 180 13.27 4.46 28.72
C THR A 180 13.88 5.54 29.62
N ARG A 181 14.93 5.19 30.39
CA ARG A 181 15.90 6.16 30.97
C ARG A 181 17.19 6.17 30.15
N ALA A 182 17.08 6.05 28.83
CA ALA A 182 18.24 6.13 27.96
C ALA A 182 18.69 7.59 27.89
N GLN A 183 19.94 7.84 28.30
CA GLN A 183 20.58 9.16 28.22
C GLN A 183 19.86 10.28 28.99
N GLY A 184 18.79 10.01 29.75
CA GLY A 184 17.97 10.95 30.53
C GLY A 184 16.81 11.59 29.74
N TRP A 185 16.32 10.90 28.71
CA TRP A 185 14.99 11.11 28.15
C TRP A 185 13.97 10.34 28.97
N VAL A 186 12.72 10.80 28.98
CA VAL A 186 11.60 10.15 29.66
C VAL A 186 10.34 10.27 28.81
N LYS A 187 9.59 9.19 28.66
CA LYS A 187 8.30 9.20 27.95
C LYS A 187 7.22 9.83 28.84
N ILE A 188 6.54 10.84 28.32
CA ILE A 188 5.27 11.31 28.86
C ILE A 188 4.14 10.76 27.99
N SER A 189 3.01 10.44 28.60
CA SER A 189 1.83 9.96 27.89
C SER A 189 0.58 10.47 28.59
N LEU A 190 -0.35 11.01 27.80
CA LEU A 190 -1.58 11.67 28.24
C LEU A 190 -2.72 11.19 27.36
N SER A 191 -3.94 11.12 27.91
CA SER A 191 -5.15 10.81 27.14
C SER A 191 -6.08 12.01 27.16
N VAL A 192 -6.69 12.30 26.02
CA VAL A 192 -7.70 13.35 25.87
C VAL A 192 -8.92 12.80 25.13
N THR A 193 -10.11 13.24 25.53
CA THR A 193 -11.37 12.83 24.88
C THR A 193 -11.83 13.91 23.91
N GLY A 194 -12.28 13.52 22.73
CA GLY A 194 -12.91 14.42 21.77
C GLY A 194 -14.22 14.98 22.30
N THR A 195 -14.36 16.30 22.28
CA THR A 195 -15.57 17.02 22.72
C THR A 195 -16.42 17.50 21.55
N LYS A 196 -15.87 17.46 20.33
CA LYS A 196 -16.56 17.87 19.10
C LYS A 196 -15.95 17.22 17.88
N GLU A 197 -16.80 16.80 16.95
CA GLU A 197 -16.35 16.30 15.64
C GLU A 197 -15.91 17.45 14.71
N ALA A 198 -14.63 17.46 14.33
CA ALA A 198 -14.08 18.38 13.34
C ALA A 198 -12.65 18.00 12.94
N TYR A 199 -12.14 18.63 11.88
CA TYR A 199 -10.72 18.62 11.56
C TYR A 199 -9.95 19.61 12.43
N GLY A 200 -8.87 19.12 13.04
CA GLY A 200 -8.06 19.83 14.02
C GLY A 200 -6.56 19.77 13.76
N LYS A 201 -5.83 20.38 14.68
CA LYS A 201 -4.37 20.38 14.78
C LYS A 201 -3.99 20.12 16.24
N LEU A 202 -2.88 19.42 16.46
CA LEU A 202 -2.33 19.19 17.79
C LEU A 202 -1.71 20.47 18.31
N ARG A 203 -2.04 20.85 19.56
CA ARG A 203 -1.37 21.91 20.30
C ARG A 203 -0.74 21.33 21.57
N ILE A 204 0.56 21.53 21.71
CA ILE A 204 1.32 21.26 22.93
C ILE A 204 1.61 22.64 23.55
N ALA A 205 1.03 22.91 24.71
CA ALA A 205 1.19 24.15 25.44
C ALA A 205 2.21 23.97 26.57
N PHE A 206 3.10 24.95 26.74
CA PHE A 206 4.05 25.00 27.83
C PHE A 206 3.72 26.22 28.70
N ALA A 207 3.60 26.03 30.01
CA ALA A 207 3.37 27.10 30.98
C ALA A 207 4.41 27.01 32.10
N GLY A 208 5.28 28.01 32.21
CA GLY A 208 6.43 28.00 33.12
C GLY A 208 7.69 28.59 32.46
N ASP A 209 8.84 28.31 33.05
CA ASP A 209 10.13 28.89 32.62
C ASP A 209 11.21 27.82 32.53
N GLY A 210 12.14 28.00 31.60
CA GLY A 210 13.35 27.17 31.45
C GLY A 210 13.41 26.41 30.12
N GLU A 211 14.28 25.41 30.05
CA GLU A 211 14.54 24.65 28.82
C GLU A 211 14.19 23.16 28.98
N LEU A 212 13.54 22.61 27.94
CA LEU A 212 13.29 21.18 27.78
C LEU A 212 13.48 20.77 26.32
N TRP A 213 13.75 19.50 26.08
CA TRP A 213 13.86 18.92 24.74
C TRP A 213 12.74 17.91 24.51
N LEU A 214 12.25 17.82 23.26
CA LEU A 214 11.11 17.01 22.85
C LEU A 214 11.45 16.20 21.59
N ASP A 215 11.08 14.92 21.58
CA ASP A 215 11.30 13.98 20.48
C ASP A 215 10.19 12.91 20.45
N CYS A 216 10.08 12.16 19.36
CA CYS A 216 9.17 11.01 19.17
C CYS A 216 7.73 11.33 19.59
N VAL A 217 7.17 12.41 19.05
CA VAL A 217 5.82 12.87 19.38
C VAL A 217 4.80 12.02 18.64
N ASP A 218 3.85 11.46 19.37
CA ASP A 218 2.83 10.57 18.83
C ASP A 218 1.46 11.03 19.30
N PHE A 219 0.50 11.09 18.37
CA PHE A 219 -0.87 11.47 18.65
C PHE A 219 -1.83 10.70 17.73
N HIS A 220 -2.59 9.77 18.29
CA HIS A 220 -3.48 8.89 17.55
C HIS A 220 -4.77 8.60 18.33
N SER A 221 -5.79 8.13 17.63
CA SER A 221 -7.02 7.59 18.23
C SER A 221 -6.73 6.23 18.89
N ASP A 222 -7.47 5.86 19.94
CA ASP A 222 -7.42 4.50 20.50
C ASP A 222 -7.94 3.41 19.53
N ASN A 223 -8.62 3.82 18.45
CA ASN A 223 -9.15 2.94 17.42
C ASN A 223 -8.06 2.48 16.44
N LEU A 224 -7.12 1.69 16.94
CA LEU A 224 -6.01 1.11 16.17
C LEU A 224 -6.32 -0.32 15.72
N TRP A 225 -5.72 -0.72 14.59
CA TRP A 225 -5.67 -2.13 14.18
C TRP A 225 -4.90 -2.94 15.24
N HIS A 226 -5.49 -4.05 15.71
CA HIS A 226 -4.96 -4.90 16.78
C HIS A 226 -4.37 -4.15 18.00
N ALA A 227 -5.07 -3.11 18.47
CA ALA A 227 -4.70 -2.38 19.68
C ALA A 227 -4.41 -3.34 20.86
N GLY A 228 -3.24 -3.19 21.47
CA GLY A 228 -2.82 -4.00 22.62
C GLY A 228 -2.09 -5.31 22.30
N ASP A 229 -1.99 -5.71 21.03
CA ASP A 229 -1.12 -6.83 20.64
C ASP A 229 0.37 -6.42 20.80
N PRO A 230 1.18 -7.15 21.58
CA PRO A 230 2.60 -6.86 21.76
C PRO A 230 3.42 -6.81 20.47
N LYS A 231 2.96 -7.43 19.37
CA LYS A 231 3.66 -7.35 18.08
C LYS A 231 3.50 -5.99 17.42
N TRP A 232 2.46 -5.23 17.77
CA TRP A 232 2.17 -3.88 17.26
C TRP A 232 2.63 -2.77 18.22
N ARG A 233 3.71 -3.01 18.98
CA ARG A 233 4.21 -2.09 20.03
C ARG A 233 5.01 -0.87 19.53
N HIS A 234 5.41 -0.85 18.25
CA HIS A 234 6.19 0.23 17.67
C HIS A 234 5.33 1.06 16.70
N GLY A 235 5.06 0.53 15.51
CA GLY A 235 4.18 1.18 14.55
C GLY A 235 2.70 0.84 14.79
N HIS A 236 1.82 1.81 14.56
CA HIS A 236 0.37 1.66 14.71
C HIS A 236 -0.35 1.89 13.39
N LEU A 237 -1.32 1.04 13.07
CA LEU A 237 -2.08 1.13 11.82
C LEU A 237 -3.49 1.68 12.01
N ARG A 238 -3.93 2.50 11.05
CA ARG A 238 -5.32 2.93 10.90
C ARG A 238 -6.22 1.73 10.62
N ARG A 239 -7.14 1.44 11.54
CA ARG A 239 -8.07 0.31 11.44
C ARG A 239 -8.92 0.34 10.17
N ASP A 240 -9.50 1.49 9.84
CA ASP A 240 -10.41 1.66 8.69
C ASP A 240 -9.75 1.32 7.34
N LEU A 241 -8.49 1.71 7.16
CA LEU A 241 -7.70 1.34 6.00
C LEU A 241 -7.39 -0.17 5.98
N VAL A 242 -6.98 -0.75 7.11
CA VAL A 242 -6.67 -2.19 7.17
C VAL A 242 -7.90 -3.05 6.93
N GLU A 243 -9.05 -2.73 7.53
CA GLU A 243 -10.32 -3.44 7.28
C GLU A 243 -10.76 -3.34 5.81
N THR A 244 -10.48 -2.21 5.15
CA THR A 244 -10.72 -2.05 3.71
C THR A 244 -9.78 -2.94 2.88
N LEU A 245 -8.53 -3.14 3.32
CA LEU A 245 -7.61 -4.09 2.66
C LEU A 245 -8.03 -5.54 2.91
N GLU A 246 -8.43 -5.88 4.14
CA GLU A 246 -8.91 -7.20 4.54
C GLU A 246 -10.12 -7.64 3.69
N ALA A 247 -11.05 -6.74 3.42
CA ALA A 247 -12.25 -7.01 2.63
C ALA A 247 -12.00 -7.39 1.16
N LEU A 248 -10.78 -7.20 0.65
CA LEU A 248 -10.35 -7.73 -0.65
C LEU A 248 -9.93 -9.20 -0.59
N HIS A 249 -9.76 -9.78 0.60
CA HIS A 249 -9.13 -11.08 0.84
C HIS A 249 -7.82 -11.29 0.04
N PRO A 250 -6.85 -10.36 0.15
CA PRO A 250 -5.60 -10.44 -0.61
C PRO A 250 -4.81 -11.69 -0.23
N ARG A 251 -4.18 -12.33 -1.22
CA ARG A 251 -3.37 -13.55 -1.03
C ARG A 251 -1.90 -13.26 -0.79
N PHE A 252 -1.45 -12.07 -1.18
CA PHE A 252 -0.08 -11.60 -0.98
C PHE A 252 -0.04 -10.07 -0.90
N MET A 253 1.05 -9.54 -0.35
CA MET A 253 1.38 -8.12 -0.41
C MET A 253 2.79 -7.92 -0.95
N ARG A 254 2.93 -7.18 -2.05
CA ARG A 254 4.21 -6.65 -2.51
C ARG A 254 4.50 -5.33 -1.79
N PHE A 255 5.68 -5.22 -1.18
CA PHE A 255 6.12 -4.02 -0.46
C PHE A 255 7.65 -3.91 -0.47
N PRO A 256 8.25 -2.77 -0.10
CA PRO A 256 7.66 -1.45 -0.03
C PRO A 256 7.63 -0.81 -1.44
N GLY A 257 7.81 -1.61 -2.50
CA GLY A 257 7.95 -1.17 -3.89
C GLY A 257 6.87 -0.19 -4.30
N GLY A 258 6.95 0.48 -5.44
CA GLY A 258 7.84 0.23 -6.57
C GLY A 258 8.99 1.22 -6.62
N CYS A 259 8.78 2.41 -7.16
CA CYS A 259 9.84 3.37 -7.46
C CYS A 259 10.70 3.73 -6.24
N ILE A 260 10.13 3.78 -5.03
CA ILE A 260 10.89 4.09 -3.81
C ILE A 260 12.03 3.09 -3.53
N VAL A 261 11.92 1.85 -4.01
CA VAL A 261 12.97 0.82 -3.89
C VAL A 261 14.19 1.19 -4.74
N GLU A 262 13.99 1.83 -5.88
CA GLU A 262 15.09 2.31 -6.73
C GLU A 262 15.69 3.60 -6.18
N GLY A 263 14.86 4.50 -5.65
CA GLY A 263 15.30 5.82 -5.20
C GLY A 263 15.52 6.82 -6.34
N LEU A 264 15.46 8.11 -6.01
CA LEU A 264 15.64 9.21 -6.98
C LEU A 264 17.11 9.63 -7.14
N THR A 265 17.85 9.64 -6.04
CA THR A 265 19.28 10.01 -5.98
C THR A 265 20.08 8.96 -5.22
N PRO A 266 21.41 8.91 -5.33
CA PRO A 266 22.22 7.96 -4.58
C PRO A 266 22.01 8.09 -3.07
N GLY A 267 21.69 6.98 -2.39
CA GLY A 267 21.37 6.95 -0.96
C GLY A 267 19.90 7.22 -0.63
N ASN A 268 19.04 7.41 -1.63
CA ASN A 268 17.59 7.51 -1.47
C ASN A 268 16.86 6.18 -1.70
N GLU A 269 17.52 5.16 -2.25
CA GLU A 269 16.94 3.82 -2.37
C GLU A 269 16.46 3.28 -1.02
N TYR A 270 15.33 2.57 -1.03
CA TYR A 270 14.74 2.07 0.21
C TYR A 270 15.63 1.01 0.85
N ASN A 271 16.12 1.28 2.05
CA ASN A 271 16.90 0.34 2.86
C ASN A 271 16.09 -0.11 4.08
N TRP A 272 15.64 -1.37 4.06
CA TRP A 272 14.82 -1.96 5.12
C TRP A 272 15.51 -1.95 6.49
N LYS A 273 16.85 -1.98 6.55
CA LYS A 273 17.59 -1.93 7.82
C LYS A 273 17.37 -0.62 8.57
N HIS A 274 16.95 0.45 7.87
CA HIS A 274 16.60 1.72 8.49
C HIS A 274 15.17 1.76 9.04
N THR A 275 14.37 0.70 8.85
CA THR A 275 12.93 0.67 9.15
C THR A 275 12.56 -0.34 10.23
N VAL A 276 13.56 -0.98 10.84
CA VAL A 276 13.40 -1.98 11.91
C VAL A 276 14.16 -1.53 13.15
N GLY A 277 13.82 -2.13 14.30
CA GLY A 277 14.30 -1.72 15.61
C GLY A 277 13.40 -0.69 16.28
N GLU A 278 13.91 -0.09 17.35
CA GLU A 278 13.20 0.96 18.09
C GLU A 278 12.93 2.16 17.17
N LEU A 279 11.79 2.83 17.32
CA LEU A 279 11.40 3.94 16.44
C LEU A 279 12.49 5.03 16.34
N TRP A 280 13.12 5.39 17.46
CA TRP A 280 14.19 6.40 17.49
C TRP A 280 15.53 5.92 16.91
N GLU A 281 15.70 4.63 16.63
CA GLU A 281 16.88 4.10 15.92
C GLU A 281 16.67 4.05 14.41
N ARG A 282 15.42 4.21 13.95
CA ARG A 282 15.07 4.24 12.53
C ARG A 282 15.58 5.54 11.90
N LYS A 283 16.02 5.44 10.64
CA LYS A 283 16.65 6.56 9.92
C LYS A 283 15.75 7.02 8.79
N SER A 284 14.99 8.09 9.02
CA SER A 284 14.09 8.67 8.01
C SER A 284 14.82 9.10 6.73
N ASN A 285 14.08 9.23 5.63
CA ASN A 285 14.58 9.77 4.38
C ASN A 285 13.49 10.60 3.69
N TYR A 286 13.82 11.39 2.69
CA TYR A 286 12.78 12.01 1.87
C TYR A 286 12.07 10.94 1.03
N ASN A 287 10.75 11.07 0.89
CA ASN A 287 9.99 10.17 0.05
C ASN A 287 10.27 10.50 -1.43
N LEU A 288 10.53 9.51 -2.29
CA LEU A 288 10.79 9.76 -3.71
C LEU A 288 9.65 10.53 -4.41
N TRP A 289 8.40 10.27 -4.05
CA TRP A 289 7.22 10.92 -4.62
C TRP A 289 7.04 12.37 -4.18
N SER A 290 7.87 12.86 -3.24
CA SER A 290 7.98 14.29 -2.94
C SER A 290 8.31 15.13 -4.17
N GLU A 291 8.90 14.55 -5.23
CA GLU A 291 9.14 15.23 -6.51
C GLU A 291 7.85 15.79 -7.16
N LYS A 292 6.69 15.21 -6.84
CA LYS A 292 5.37 15.60 -7.35
C LYS A 292 4.72 16.71 -6.52
N LEU A 293 5.25 16.98 -5.33
CA LEU A 293 4.74 18.03 -4.46
C LEU A 293 5.40 19.37 -4.78
N PRO A 294 4.69 20.51 -4.68
CA PRO A 294 5.26 21.81 -5.02
C PRO A 294 6.57 22.13 -4.28
N ASP A 295 6.64 21.78 -2.99
CA ASP A 295 7.69 22.15 -2.05
C ASP A 295 8.60 20.97 -1.61
N GLY A 296 8.47 19.80 -2.26
CA GLY A 296 9.23 18.59 -1.90
C GLY A 296 8.95 18.03 -0.50
N GLY A 297 7.83 18.44 0.10
CA GLY A 297 7.51 18.25 1.51
C GLY A 297 6.89 16.91 1.87
N TYR A 298 7.57 15.81 1.56
CA TYR A 298 7.11 14.48 1.98
C TYR A 298 8.30 13.61 2.39
N ASN A 299 8.18 13.06 3.59
CA ASN A 299 9.21 12.29 4.29
C ASN A 299 8.69 10.86 4.50
N GLN A 300 9.61 9.90 4.43
CA GLN A 300 9.43 8.55 4.91
C GLN A 300 9.96 8.49 6.34
N SER A 301 9.04 8.52 7.30
CA SER A 301 9.35 8.50 8.74
C SER A 301 9.86 7.13 9.19
N TYR A 302 9.45 6.08 8.46
CA TYR A 302 9.67 4.68 8.78
C TYR A 302 9.09 4.22 10.12
N GLN A 303 8.08 4.91 10.66
CA GLN A 303 7.29 4.40 11.79
C GLN A 303 6.58 3.09 11.43
N ILE A 304 6.12 2.97 10.19
CA ILE A 304 5.70 1.72 9.58
C ILE A 304 6.80 1.28 8.63
N GLY A 305 7.44 0.16 8.95
CA GLY A 305 8.56 -0.41 8.21
C GLY A 305 8.35 -1.87 7.88
N PHE A 306 9.45 -2.57 7.56
CA PHE A 306 9.39 -3.96 7.11
C PHE A 306 8.79 -4.90 8.17
N TYR A 307 9.09 -4.68 9.45
CA TYR A 307 8.52 -5.48 10.52
C TYR A 307 7.00 -5.33 10.57
N GLU A 308 6.49 -4.10 10.52
CA GLU A 308 5.04 -3.84 10.50
C GLU A 308 4.38 -4.39 9.22
N TYR A 309 5.04 -4.35 8.07
CA TYR A 309 4.52 -4.99 6.85
C TYR A 309 4.42 -6.51 6.96
N PHE A 310 5.40 -7.18 7.58
CA PHE A 310 5.32 -8.62 7.85
C PHE A 310 4.19 -8.96 8.83
N CYS A 311 4.02 -8.16 9.90
CA CYS A 311 2.92 -8.34 10.84
C CYS A 311 1.55 -8.18 10.15
N LEU A 312 1.40 -7.19 9.27
CA LEU A 312 0.18 -7.01 8.49
C LEU A 312 -0.08 -8.19 7.55
N CYS A 313 0.97 -8.74 6.91
CA CYS A 313 0.84 -9.95 6.11
C CYS A 313 0.34 -11.13 6.95
N GLU A 314 0.89 -11.33 8.14
CA GLU A 314 0.45 -12.39 9.05
C GLU A 314 -1.02 -12.21 9.48
N ASP A 315 -1.42 -11.00 9.87
CA ASP A 315 -2.78 -10.70 10.32
C ASP A 315 -3.83 -10.99 9.25
N LEU A 316 -3.54 -10.62 8.00
CA LEU A 316 -4.48 -10.81 6.88
C LEU A 316 -4.27 -12.12 6.11
N GLY A 317 -3.40 -13.02 6.59
CA GLY A 317 -3.11 -14.29 5.93
C GLY A 317 -2.46 -14.15 4.55
N MET A 318 -1.75 -13.04 4.30
CA MET A 318 -1.05 -12.74 3.06
C MET A 318 0.35 -13.35 3.05
N MET A 319 0.76 -13.85 1.89
CA MET A 319 2.17 -14.10 1.61
C MET A 319 2.94 -12.76 1.50
N PRO A 320 4.05 -12.55 2.22
CA PRO A 320 4.87 -11.35 2.06
C PRO A 320 5.75 -11.45 0.79
N LEU A 321 5.77 -10.38 0.00
CA LEU A 321 6.65 -10.20 -1.16
C LEU A 321 7.48 -8.90 -1.02
N PRO A 322 8.52 -8.89 -0.16
CA PRO A 322 9.44 -7.77 -0.07
C PRO A 322 10.22 -7.62 -1.39
N THR A 323 10.39 -6.38 -1.84
CA THR A 323 11.16 -6.01 -3.04
C THR A 323 12.27 -5.05 -2.66
N LEU A 324 13.51 -5.37 -3.01
CA LEU A 324 14.71 -4.61 -2.61
C LEU A 324 15.43 -4.02 -3.83
N SER A 325 16.30 -3.04 -3.58
CA SER A 325 17.05 -2.37 -4.63
C SER A 325 18.02 -3.31 -5.33
N ALA A 326 18.09 -3.24 -6.66
CA ALA A 326 19.14 -3.90 -7.43
C ALA A 326 20.44 -3.05 -7.51
N GLY A 327 20.57 -1.99 -6.71
CA GLY A 327 21.71 -1.06 -6.78
C GLY A 327 21.64 -0.12 -7.99
N MET A 328 20.43 0.20 -8.45
CA MET A 328 20.15 1.10 -9.57
C MET A 328 19.04 2.08 -9.18
N ASN A 329 19.28 3.38 -9.35
CA ASN A 329 18.22 4.38 -9.21
C ASN A 329 17.25 4.34 -10.39
N CYS A 330 16.08 4.96 -10.19
CA CYS A 330 14.97 4.90 -11.14
C CYS A 330 15.38 5.38 -12.54
N GLN A 331 15.53 4.44 -13.47
CA GLN A 331 16.11 4.69 -14.80
C GLN A 331 15.30 5.73 -15.60
N ILE A 332 13.97 5.78 -15.38
CA ILE A 332 13.09 6.80 -15.97
C ILE A 332 13.44 8.19 -15.43
N ARG A 333 13.56 8.33 -14.11
CA ARG A 333 13.80 9.61 -13.43
C ARG A 333 15.22 10.12 -13.65
N VAL A 334 16.21 9.23 -13.67
CA VAL A 334 17.59 9.56 -14.05
C VAL A 334 17.61 10.26 -15.41
N ARG A 335 16.84 9.76 -16.38
CA ARG A 335 16.69 10.40 -17.70
C ARG A 335 15.88 11.69 -17.63
N GLN A 336 14.75 11.70 -16.92
CA GLN A 336 13.86 12.85 -16.79
C GLN A 336 14.59 14.08 -16.23
N TYR A 337 15.36 13.90 -15.15
CA TYR A 337 16.11 14.96 -14.48
C TYR A 337 17.54 15.14 -14.99
N LYS A 338 17.97 14.33 -15.98
CA LYS A 338 19.31 14.37 -16.56
C LYS A 338 20.41 14.27 -15.49
N LEU A 339 20.24 13.37 -14.54
CA LEU A 339 21.20 13.15 -13.46
C LEU A 339 22.52 12.64 -14.06
N LYS A 340 23.65 13.27 -13.67
CA LYS A 340 24.91 13.16 -14.41
C LYS A 340 25.90 12.12 -13.87
N GLU A 341 25.79 11.67 -12.60
CA GLU A 341 26.78 10.76 -11.97
C GLU A 341 26.16 9.83 -10.89
N ASN A 342 26.78 8.65 -10.68
CA ASN A 342 26.58 7.70 -9.57
C ASN A 342 25.18 7.10 -9.34
N THR A 343 24.33 7.06 -10.36
CA THR A 343 22.96 6.52 -10.23
C THR A 343 22.87 4.99 -10.18
N MET A 344 24.02 4.31 -10.12
CA MET A 344 24.14 2.85 -10.01
C MET A 344 25.38 2.54 -9.19
N ILE A 345 25.27 1.62 -8.25
CA ILE A 345 26.42 1.08 -7.52
C ILE A 345 27.20 0.18 -8.49
N PRO A 346 28.54 0.33 -8.61
CA PRO A 346 29.34 -0.51 -9.50
C PRO A 346 29.25 -1.98 -9.10
N LEU A 347 28.85 -2.85 -10.03
CA LEU A 347 28.60 -4.28 -9.77
C LEU A 347 29.83 -4.99 -9.18
N ASP A 348 31.03 -4.70 -9.68
CA ASP A 348 32.27 -5.35 -9.25
C ASP A 348 32.89 -4.70 -7.98
N SER A 349 32.15 -3.85 -7.27
CA SER A 349 32.66 -3.16 -6.08
C SER A 349 32.31 -3.91 -4.79
N PRO A 350 33.16 -3.83 -3.75
CA PRO A 350 32.81 -4.34 -2.42
C PRO A 350 31.56 -3.66 -1.83
N GLU A 351 31.24 -2.44 -2.27
CA GLU A 351 30.03 -1.75 -1.85
C GLU A 351 28.77 -2.49 -2.35
N PHE A 352 28.77 -3.01 -3.58
CA PHE A 352 27.64 -3.78 -4.10
C PHE A 352 27.35 -5.01 -3.24
N ASP A 353 28.39 -5.78 -2.88
CA ASP A 353 28.22 -6.97 -2.06
C ASP A 353 27.81 -6.62 -0.61
N ASN A 354 28.57 -5.74 0.06
CA ASN A 354 28.37 -5.41 1.48
C ASN A 354 27.13 -4.56 1.75
N TYR A 355 26.53 -3.97 0.71
CA TYR A 355 25.32 -3.17 0.83
C TYR A 355 24.14 -3.83 0.13
N ILE A 356 24.19 -4.02 -1.19
CA ILE A 356 23.06 -4.54 -1.96
C ILE A 356 22.82 -6.01 -1.65
N VAL A 357 23.81 -6.89 -1.86
CA VAL A 357 23.64 -8.33 -1.63
C VAL A 357 23.35 -8.63 -0.16
N ASP A 358 24.12 -8.02 0.76
CA ASP A 358 23.91 -8.17 2.20
C ASP A 358 22.52 -7.69 2.65
N ASN A 359 21.90 -6.70 1.99
CA ASN A 359 20.52 -6.32 2.30
C ASN A 359 19.53 -7.47 2.03
N TYR A 360 19.70 -8.23 0.95
CA TYR A 360 18.87 -9.41 0.67
C TYR A 360 19.13 -10.54 1.69
N LEU A 361 20.40 -10.90 1.89
CA LEU A 361 20.76 -12.01 2.78
C LEU A 361 20.38 -11.75 4.23
N ASP A 362 20.54 -10.50 4.67
CA ASP A 362 20.16 -10.08 6.02
C ASP A 362 18.64 -10.02 6.20
N LEU A 363 17.87 -9.65 5.16
CA LEU A 363 16.40 -9.66 5.24
C LEU A 363 15.87 -11.08 5.35
N ILE A 364 16.42 -12.02 4.58
CA ILE A 364 16.03 -13.44 4.67
C ILE A 364 16.37 -13.96 6.06
N ALA A 365 17.53 -13.59 6.62
CA ALA A 365 17.89 -13.95 7.99
C ALA A 365 16.97 -13.28 9.03
N PHE A 366 16.60 -12.02 8.84
CA PHE A 366 15.62 -11.31 9.66
C PHE A 366 14.28 -12.03 9.65
N ALA A 367 13.80 -12.48 8.49
CA ALA A 367 12.48 -13.08 8.36
C ALA A 367 12.44 -14.55 8.83
N ASN A 368 13.47 -15.34 8.52
CA ASN A 368 13.43 -16.80 8.68
C ASN A 368 14.45 -17.37 9.67
N GLY A 369 15.49 -16.61 10.03
CA GLY A 369 16.59 -17.11 10.85
C GLY A 369 16.20 -17.42 12.30
N ASP A 370 17.06 -18.21 12.97
CA ASP A 370 17.00 -18.47 14.41
C ASP A 370 17.53 -17.24 15.20
N PRO A 371 16.74 -16.66 16.11
CA PRO A 371 17.18 -15.56 16.98
C PRO A 371 18.44 -15.82 17.79
N LYS A 372 18.82 -17.08 18.04
CA LYS A 372 20.03 -17.43 18.80
C LYS A 372 21.31 -17.36 17.96
N GLU A 373 21.18 -17.55 16.64
CA GLU A 373 22.31 -17.72 15.73
C GLU A 373 22.54 -16.50 14.83
N ASN A 374 21.52 -15.65 14.64
CA ASN A 374 21.59 -14.52 13.74
C ASN A 374 21.11 -13.21 14.38
N ARG A 375 21.91 -12.14 14.24
CA ARG A 375 21.61 -10.82 14.81
C ARG A 375 20.29 -10.21 14.32
N TRP A 376 19.89 -10.47 13.08
CA TRP A 376 18.68 -9.91 12.51
C TRP A 376 17.44 -10.66 12.98
N ALA A 377 17.52 -11.99 13.08
CA ALA A 377 16.49 -12.77 13.75
C ALA A 377 16.37 -12.42 15.24
N ALA A 378 17.50 -12.13 15.91
CA ALA A 378 17.50 -11.63 17.29
C ALA A 378 16.80 -10.27 17.39
N LEU A 379 17.00 -9.38 16.41
CA LEU A 379 16.29 -8.11 16.31
C LEU A 379 14.78 -8.33 16.13
N ARG A 380 14.36 -9.21 15.20
CA ARG A 380 12.95 -9.60 15.00
C ARG A 380 12.31 -10.06 16.33
N ALA A 381 13.00 -10.94 17.06
CA ALA A 381 12.55 -11.41 18.36
C ALA A 381 12.44 -10.27 19.40
N LYS A 382 13.42 -9.36 19.46
CA LYS A 382 13.39 -8.18 20.33
C LYS A 382 12.21 -7.25 19.98
N MET A 383 11.89 -7.12 18.69
CA MET A 383 10.75 -6.31 18.22
C MET A 383 9.39 -6.93 18.54
N GLY A 384 9.32 -8.21 18.92
CA GLY A 384 8.10 -8.85 19.42
C GLY A 384 7.74 -10.15 18.76
N HIS A 385 8.51 -10.56 17.75
CA HIS A 385 8.18 -11.72 16.93
C HIS A 385 9.35 -12.72 16.88
N PRO A 386 9.47 -13.62 17.88
CA PRO A 386 10.55 -14.60 17.90
C PRO A 386 10.40 -15.68 16.82
N ALA A 387 9.17 -16.00 16.41
CA ALA A 387 8.89 -16.97 15.36
C ALA A 387 9.35 -16.44 13.98
N PRO A 388 9.67 -17.30 13.01
CA PRO A 388 9.95 -16.86 11.64
C PRO A 388 8.65 -16.43 10.94
N PHE A 389 8.75 -15.46 10.02
CA PHE A 389 7.65 -15.04 9.14
C PHE A 389 7.41 -16.00 7.97
N GLY A 390 8.35 -16.91 7.67
CA GLY A 390 8.20 -17.89 6.60
C GLY A 390 8.30 -17.28 5.20
N LEU A 391 9.20 -16.32 5.00
CA LEU A 391 9.48 -15.68 3.72
C LEU A 391 9.90 -16.72 2.67
N LYS A 392 9.22 -16.74 1.53
CA LYS A 392 9.50 -17.65 0.40
C LYS A 392 9.91 -16.93 -0.88
N TYR A 393 9.50 -15.67 -1.03
CA TYR A 393 9.67 -14.91 -2.26
C TYR A 393 10.30 -13.55 -2.00
N ILE A 394 11.14 -13.09 -2.92
CA ILE A 394 11.75 -11.75 -2.84
C ILE A 394 11.87 -11.13 -4.23
N GLY A 395 11.52 -9.85 -4.36
CA GLY A 395 11.67 -9.08 -5.58
C GLY A 395 13.09 -8.49 -5.72
N VAL A 396 13.74 -8.74 -6.86
CA VAL A 396 15.08 -8.20 -7.15
C VAL A 396 14.98 -6.99 -8.08
N GLY A 397 15.01 -5.79 -7.50
CA GLY A 397 14.79 -4.54 -8.22
C GLY A 397 13.32 -4.25 -8.51
N ASN A 398 13.05 -3.03 -8.98
CA ASN A 398 11.74 -2.59 -9.43
C ASN A 398 11.91 -1.88 -10.77
N GLU A 399 11.03 -2.17 -11.74
CA GLU A 399 11.04 -1.54 -13.07
C GLU A 399 12.42 -1.42 -13.74
N ASN A 400 13.41 -2.22 -13.36
CA ASN A 400 14.75 -2.17 -13.93
C ASN A 400 14.80 -3.00 -15.21
N TRP A 401 15.60 -2.57 -16.17
CA TRP A 401 15.74 -3.24 -17.46
C TRP A 401 17.13 -3.14 -18.05
N GLY A 402 17.37 -3.97 -19.07
CA GLY A 402 18.60 -3.93 -19.87
C GLY A 402 19.72 -4.79 -19.28
N ARG A 403 20.87 -4.77 -19.96
CA ARG A 403 21.99 -5.68 -19.69
C ARG A 403 22.57 -5.51 -18.29
N ASP A 404 22.64 -4.27 -17.80
CA ASP A 404 23.20 -3.96 -16.49
C ASP A 404 22.34 -4.47 -15.34
N TYR A 405 21.01 -4.43 -15.51
CA TYR A 405 20.07 -5.04 -14.57
C TYR A 405 20.19 -6.57 -14.58
N LEU A 406 20.19 -7.21 -15.75
CA LEU A 406 20.25 -8.68 -15.83
C LEU A 406 21.50 -9.27 -15.16
N LYS A 407 22.66 -8.60 -15.29
CA LYS A 407 23.88 -9.00 -14.57
C LYS A 407 23.75 -8.89 -13.05
N ARG A 408 23.12 -7.82 -12.56
CA ARG A 408 22.86 -7.60 -11.13
C ARG A 408 21.87 -8.62 -10.59
N TYR A 409 20.80 -8.91 -11.34
CA TYR A 409 19.86 -9.97 -11.02
C TYR A 409 20.57 -11.31 -10.86
N ASP A 410 21.39 -11.71 -11.83
CA ASP A 410 22.12 -12.99 -11.77
C ASP A 410 23.07 -13.06 -10.56
N HIS A 411 23.77 -11.96 -10.25
CA HIS A 411 24.67 -11.89 -9.10
C HIS A 411 23.92 -11.98 -7.76
N ILE A 412 22.86 -11.18 -7.61
CA ILE A 412 22.04 -11.16 -6.39
C ILE A 412 21.34 -12.51 -6.18
N ALA A 413 20.66 -13.04 -7.21
CA ALA A 413 19.97 -14.32 -7.13
C ALA A 413 20.95 -15.47 -6.90
N GLY A 414 22.14 -15.43 -7.52
CA GLY A 414 23.21 -16.40 -7.27
C GLY A 414 23.66 -16.41 -5.81
N ALA A 415 23.93 -15.24 -5.23
CA ALA A 415 24.33 -15.11 -3.84
C ALA A 415 23.22 -15.55 -2.85
N ILE A 416 21.96 -15.25 -3.17
CA ILE A 416 20.81 -15.72 -2.38
C ILE A 416 20.74 -17.25 -2.43
N HIS A 417 20.72 -17.86 -3.62
CA HIS A 417 20.55 -19.30 -3.74
C HIS A 417 21.75 -20.11 -3.21
N GLU A 418 22.95 -19.52 -3.11
CA GLU A 418 24.09 -20.14 -2.44
C GLU A 418 23.81 -20.40 -0.95
N LYS A 419 23.05 -19.51 -0.30
CA LYS A 419 22.75 -19.58 1.14
C LYS A 419 21.34 -20.06 1.47
N TYR A 420 20.38 -19.73 0.62
CA TYR A 420 18.94 -19.98 0.77
C TYR A 420 18.36 -20.49 -0.55
N PRO A 421 18.70 -21.72 -0.97
CA PRO A 421 18.29 -22.29 -2.26
C PRO A 421 16.77 -22.43 -2.42
N GLU A 422 16.01 -22.36 -1.34
CA GLU A 422 14.55 -22.41 -1.30
C GLU A 422 13.86 -21.08 -1.62
N ILE A 423 14.58 -19.95 -1.56
CA ILE A 423 14.00 -18.62 -1.79
C ILE A 423 13.82 -18.38 -3.28
N GLN A 424 12.62 -17.97 -3.68
CA GLN A 424 12.31 -17.64 -5.07
C GLN A 424 12.54 -16.15 -5.36
N CYS A 425 13.57 -15.86 -6.14
CA CYS A 425 13.94 -14.50 -6.55
C CYS A 425 13.17 -14.04 -7.79
N MET A 426 12.19 -13.14 -7.65
CA MET A 426 11.44 -12.58 -8.78
C MET A 426 12.28 -11.58 -9.57
N ILE A 427 12.05 -11.53 -10.89
CA ILE A 427 12.74 -10.66 -11.83
C ILE A 427 11.77 -9.62 -12.41
N CYS A 428 12.13 -8.34 -12.46
CA CYS A 428 11.30 -7.32 -13.08
C CYS A 428 11.52 -7.21 -14.60
N CYS A 429 10.47 -6.88 -15.33
CA CYS A 429 10.48 -6.75 -16.79
C CYS A 429 10.58 -5.30 -17.29
N GLY A 430 10.78 -4.34 -16.39
CA GLY A 430 10.72 -2.91 -16.70
C GLY A 430 9.30 -2.34 -16.68
N PHE A 431 9.18 -1.02 -16.90
CA PHE A 431 7.96 -0.24 -16.69
C PHE A 431 6.82 -0.43 -17.73
N THR A 432 7.04 -1.23 -18.77
CA THR A 432 6.20 -1.21 -19.99
C THR A 432 5.54 -2.55 -20.29
N PRO A 433 4.27 -2.56 -20.76
CA PRO A 433 3.60 -3.79 -21.16
C PRO A 433 3.99 -4.25 -22.58
N ILE A 434 4.91 -3.56 -23.26
CA ILE A 434 5.26 -3.85 -24.66
C ILE A 434 6.21 -5.06 -24.71
N GLN A 435 5.70 -6.18 -25.22
CA GLN A 435 6.44 -7.45 -25.30
C GLN A 435 7.79 -7.34 -26.02
N ALA A 436 7.92 -6.44 -27.01
CA ALA A 436 9.19 -6.23 -27.70
C ALA A 436 10.28 -5.68 -26.79
N MET A 437 9.92 -4.82 -25.81
CA MET A 437 10.85 -4.26 -24.83
C MET A 437 11.18 -5.28 -23.73
N ASN A 438 10.20 -6.08 -23.32
CA ASN A 438 10.39 -7.12 -22.29
C ASN A 438 11.07 -8.38 -22.85
N ARG A 439 11.24 -8.49 -24.17
CA ARG A 439 11.84 -9.65 -24.85
C ARG A 439 13.23 -9.99 -24.31
N SER A 440 14.03 -8.98 -23.97
CA SER A 440 15.38 -9.20 -23.43
C SER A 440 15.34 -9.97 -22.11
N VAL A 441 14.47 -9.55 -21.19
CA VAL A 441 14.23 -10.21 -19.90
C VAL A 441 13.65 -11.60 -20.11
N TRP A 442 12.60 -11.76 -20.90
CA TRP A 442 12.00 -13.08 -21.18
C TRP A 442 12.96 -14.06 -21.87
N ASN A 443 13.86 -13.58 -22.73
CA ASN A 443 14.92 -14.40 -23.31
C ASN A 443 15.95 -14.82 -22.26
N HIS A 444 16.28 -13.92 -21.32
CA HIS A 444 17.17 -14.21 -20.19
C HIS A 444 16.56 -15.26 -19.27
N VAL A 445 15.31 -15.04 -18.85
CA VAL A 445 14.48 -16.00 -18.08
C VAL A 445 14.48 -17.36 -18.75
N LYS A 446 14.14 -17.42 -20.04
CA LYS A 446 14.12 -18.67 -20.80
C LYS A 446 15.48 -19.40 -20.75
N LYS A 447 16.58 -18.65 -20.87
CA LYS A 447 17.91 -19.23 -21.04
C LYS A 447 18.54 -19.68 -19.72
N TYR A 448 18.33 -18.93 -18.64
CA TYR A 448 19.08 -19.10 -17.40
C TYR A 448 18.19 -19.40 -16.19
N HIS A 449 16.90 -18.99 -16.22
CA HIS A 449 16.00 -19.06 -15.06
C HIS A 449 14.60 -19.58 -15.45
N PRO A 450 14.45 -20.78 -16.04
CA PRO A 450 13.21 -21.24 -16.66
C PRO A 450 12.02 -21.45 -15.70
N GLY A 451 12.19 -21.31 -14.39
CA GLY A 451 11.13 -21.41 -13.37
C GLY A 451 10.88 -20.13 -12.57
N VAL A 452 11.51 -19.01 -12.93
CA VAL A 452 11.31 -17.74 -12.21
C VAL A 452 9.94 -17.13 -12.53
N ILE A 453 9.46 -16.27 -11.62
CA ILE A 453 8.31 -15.42 -11.85
C ILE A 453 8.80 -14.05 -12.32
N ALA A 454 8.30 -13.60 -13.46
CA ALA A 454 8.66 -12.34 -14.09
C ALA A 454 7.55 -11.29 -13.85
N ASP A 455 7.93 -10.17 -13.24
CA ASP A 455 7.07 -9.04 -12.89
C ASP A 455 6.89 -8.10 -14.09
N GLU A 456 5.70 -8.11 -14.70
CA GLU A 456 5.28 -7.24 -15.80
C GLU A 456 4.36 -6.12 -15.30
N HIS A 457 4.51 -4.90 -15.84
CA HIS A 457 3.67 -3.74 -15.49
C HIS A 457 2.85 -3.22 -16.68
N ALA A 458 1.65 -2.69 -16.43
CA ALA A 458 0.75 -2.17 -17.45
C ALA A 458 -0.08 -0.96 -16.98
N TYR A 459 0.28 0.22 -17.46
CA TYR A 459 -0.46 1.47 -17.23
C TYR A 459 -1.02 2.02 -18.54
N HIS A 460 -2.15 1.49 -19.01
CA HIS A 460 -2.65 1.76 -20.36
C HIS A 460 -4.13 2.17 -20.36
N SER A 461 -4.68 2.55 -21.51
CA SER A 461 -6.09 2.90 -21.64
C SER A 461 -7.04 1.70 -21.44
N PRO A 462 -8.29 1.92 -21.00
CA PRO A 462 -9.29 0.86 -20.85
C PRO A 462 -9.45 0.00 -22.11
N GLU A 463 -9.44 0.62 -23.29
CA GLU A 463 -9.60 -0.09 -24.57
C GLU A 463 -8.45 -1.05 -24.87
N TRP A 464 -7.24 -0.77 -24.36
CA TRP A 464 -6.11 -1.68 -24.49
C TRP A 464 -6.25 -2.89 -23.58
N PHE A 465 -6.75 -2.70 -22.35
CA PHE A 465 -7.01 -3.80 -21.43
C PHE A 465 -8.05 -4.77 -21.99
N ILE A 466 -9.14 -4.24 -22.55
CA ILE A 466 -10.17 -5.01 -23.27
C ILE A 466 -9.53 -5.82 -24.42
N LYS A 467 -8.74 -5.17 -25.27
CA LYS A 467 -8.05 -5.84 -26.40
C LYS A 467 -6.98 -6.82 -25.96
N SER A 468 -6.46 -6.67 -24.75
CA SER A 468 -5.40 -7.49 -24.18
C SER A 468 -5.92 -8.62 -23.29
N ALA A 469 -7.23 -8.83 -23.21
CA ALA A 469 -7.82 -9.95 -22.46
C ALA A 469 -7.30 -11.33 -22.92
N GLY A 470 -6.82 -11.46 -24.17
CA GLY A 470 -6.16 -12.66 -24.70
C GLY A 470 -4.63 -12.63 -24.67
N ARG A 471 -4.01 -11.71 -23.92
CA ARG A 471 -2.55 -11.49 -23.92
C ARG A 471 -1.77 -12.75 -23.55
N PHE A 472 -2.19 -13.41 -22.47
CA PHE A 472 -1.47 -14.54 -21.87
C PHE A 472 -1.75 -15.87 -22.57
N ASP A 473 -2.78 -15.94 -23.42
CA ASP A 473 -3.20 -17.15 -24.14
C ASP A 473 -2.06 -17.80 -24.96
N ARG A 474 -1.05 -17.03 -25.36
CA ARG A 474 0.10 -17.50 -26.18
C ARG A 474 1.41 -17.60 -25.43
N TYR A 475 1.42 -17.37 -24.11
CA TYR A 475 2.63 -17.52 -23.30
C TYR A 475 3.03 -19.00 -23.23
N ASP A 476 4.33 -19.27 -23.09
CA ASP A 476 4.86 -20.64 -23.06
C ASP A 476 4.71 -21.23 -21.65
N ARG A 477 3.82 -22.21 -21.49
CA ARG A 477 3.51 -22.87 -20.20
C ARG A 477 4.67 -23.67 -19.61
N LYS A 478 5.74 -23.90 -20.38
CA LYS A 478 6.93 -24.66 -19.94
C LYS A 478 8.08 -23.76 -19.48
N ARG A 479 7.83 -22.46 -19.27
CA ARG A 479 8.84 -21.46 -18.89
C ARG A 479 8.45 -20.78 -17.57
N GLY A 480 9.10 -19.64 -17.29
CA GLY A 480 8.77 -18.79 -16.16
C GLY A 480 7.32 -18.32 -16.19
N LYS A 481 6.82 -18.05 -14.99
CA LYS A 481 5.46 -17.55 -14.76
C LYS A 481 5.42 -16.03 -14.77
N VAL A 482 4.23 -15.46 -14.85
CA VAL A 482 3.99 -14.02 -14.87
C VAL A 482 3.48 -13.57 -13.52
N TYR A 483 4.04 -12.48 -13.01
CA TYR A 483 3.39 -11.64 -12.01
C TYR A 483 2.99 -10.34 -12.71
N MET A 484 1.70 -10.04 -12.79
CA MET A 484 1.20 -8.76 -13.28
C MET A 484 1.25 -7.75 -12.12
N GLY A 485 2.46 -7.31 -11.75
CA GLY A 485 2.69 -6.69 -10.45
C GLY A 485 2.23 -5.26 -10.29
N GLU A 486 2.05 -4.55 -11.40
CA GLU A 486 1.42 -3.25 -11.40
C GLU A 486 0.52 -3.11 -12.62
N TYR A 487 -0.77 -2.89 -12.39
CA TYR A 487 -1.66 -2.49 -13.47
C TYR A 487 -2.74 -1.49 -13.04
N SER A 488 -3.04 -0.56 -13.94
CA SER A 488 -4.25 0.25 -13.90
C SER A 488 -4.61 0.81 -15.28
N ALA A 489 -5.90 0.87 -15.58
CA ALA A 489 -6.46 1.39 -16.82
C ALA A 489 -6.49 2.93 -16.85
N ASN A 490 -5.33 3.56 -16.64
CA ASN A 490 -5.18 5.01 -16.45
C ASN A 490 -4.81 5.80 -17.72
N GLY A 491 -4.53 5.12 -18.84
CA GLY A 491 -4.24 5.77 -20.12
C GLY A 491 -2.83 6.33 -20.31
N MET A 492 -1.94 6.28 -19.32
CA MET A 492 -0.60 6.89 -19.38
C MET A 492 0.20 6.44 -20.62
N MET A 493 0.32 5.12 -20.82
CA MET A 493 1.08 4.55 -21.95
C MET A 493 0.36 4.67 -23.29
N ALA A 494 -0.92 5.09 -23.29
CA ALA A 494 -1.66 5.46 -24.48
C ALA A 494 -1.47 6.94 -24.87
N GLY A 495 -0.65 7.69 -24.12
CA GLY A 495 -0.50 9.14 -24.30
C GLY A 495 -1.71 9.95 -23.86
N LYS A 496 -2.66 9.35 -23.14
CA LYS A 496 -3.80 10.06 -22.53
C LYS A 496 -3.31 10.74 -21.25
N LYS A 497 -3.70 12.00 -21.05
CA LYS A 497 -3.42 12.71 -19.79
C LYS A 497 -4.24 12.05 -18.68
N MET A 498 -3.58 11.63 -17.61
CA MET A 498 -4.26 11.19 -16.40
C MET A 498 -4.87 12.39 -15.69
N THR A 499 -6.14 12.29 -15.32
CA THR A 499 -6.86 13.26 -14.50
C THR A 499 -7.74 12.53 -13.50
N VAL A 500 -8.28 13.26 -12.53
CA VAL A 500 -9.28 12.72 -11.61
C VAL A 500 -10.49 12.21 -12.42
N GLU A 501 -10.98 12.96 -13.40
CA GLU A 501 -12.22 12.63 -14.13
C GLU A 501 -12.12 11.34 -14.97
N ASN A 502 -10.93 10.94 -15.39
CA ASN A 502 -10.74 9.77 -16.25
C ASN A 502 -10.03 8.58 -15.57
N SER A 503 -9.78 8.70 -14.27
CA SER A 503 -9.18 7.64 -13.45
C SER A 503 -10.23 7.05 -12.51
N ASN A 504 -10.09 5.76 -12.22
CA ASN A 504 -10.95 5.00 -11.31
C ASN A 504 -12.47 5.10 -11.56
N CYS A 505 -12.84 5.22 -12.84
CA CYS A 505 -14.23 5.27 -13.29
C CYS A 505 -14.69 3.91 -13.85
N LEU A 506 -15.99 3.81 -14.15
CA LEU A 506 -16.58 2.60 -14.72
C LEU A 506 -15.88 2.12 -16.01
N ASP A 507 -15.42 3.03 -16.88
CA ASP A 507 -14.66 2.66 -18.09
C ASP A 507 -13.40 1.87 -17.75
N SER A 508 -12.61 2.39 -16.80
CA SER A 508 -11.39 1.75 -16.35
C SER A 508 -11.66 0.40 -15.66
N ALA A 509 -12.70 0.32 -14.84
CA ALA A 509 -13.12 -0.91 -14.19
C ALA A 509 -13.57 -1.98 -15.19
N LEU A 510 -14.34 -1.63 -16.23
CA LEU A 510 -14.75 -2.56 -17.30
C LEU A 510 -13.56 -3.08 -18.10
N GLY A 511 -12.61 -2.19 -18.42
CA GLY A 511 -11.39 -2.58 -19.11
C GLY A 511 -10.56 -3.57 -18.31
N GLU A 512 -10.32 -3.28 -17.04
CA GLU A 512 -9.60 -4.15 -16.12
C GLU A 512 -10.33 -5.47 -15.89
N ALA A 513 -11.65 -5.46 -15.67
CA ALA A 513 -12.46 -6.66 -15.51
C ALA A 513 -12.32 -7.61 -16.71
N ALA A 514 -12.41 -7.07 -17.94
CA ALA A 514 -12.20 -7.87 -19.16
C ALA A 514 -10.79 -8.49 -19.18
N PHE A 515 -9.77 -7.73 -18.81
CA PHE A 515 -8.40 -8.22 -18.72
C PHE A 515 -8.20 -9.28 -17.63
N MET A 516 -8.86 -9.13 -16.48
CA MET A 516 -8.82 -10.05 -15.35
C MET A 516 -9.43 -11.42 -15.71
N THR A 517 -10.46 -11.49 -16.56
CA THR A 517 -10.92 -12.78 -17.10
C THR A 517 -9.82 -13.52 -17.88
N GLY A 518 -8.95 -12.76 -18.54
CA GLY A 518 -7.76 -13.27 -19.21
C GLY A 518 -6.69 -13.77 -18.26
N MET A 519 -6.53 -13.11 -17.11
CA MET A 519 -5.62 -13.56 -16.06
C MET A 519 -6.09 -14.87 -15.43
N GLU A 520 -7.37 -15.00 -15.06
CA GLU A 520 -7.89 -16.26 -14.52
C GLU A 520 -7.85 -17.40 -15.54
N ARG A 521 -8.23 -17.12 -16.80
CA ARG A 521 -8.10 -18.10 -17.88
C ARG A 521 -6.66 -18.54 -18.10
N ASN A 522 -5.67 -17.75 -17.73
CA ASN A 522 -4.28 -18.14 -17.84
C ASN A 522 -3.62 -18.25 -16.45
N GLY A 523 -4.36 -18.62 -15.41
CA GLY A 523 -3.84 -18.76 -14.05
C GLY A 523 -2.82 -19.88 -13.87
N ASP A 524 -2.64 -20.72 -14.89
CA ASP A 524 -1.52 -21.67 -15.04
C ASP A 524 -0.18 -20.95 -15.31
N VAL A 525 -0.24 -19.77 -15.95
CA VAL A 525 0.91 -18.91 -16.31
C VAL A 525 0.99 -17.67 -15.43
N VAL A 526 -0.13 -16.99 -15.20
CA VAL A 526 -0.23 -15.79 -14.35
C VAL A 526 -0.33 -16.25 -12.91
N GLU A 527 0.78 -16.15 -12.20
CA GLU A 527 0.90 -16.58 -10.81
C GLU A 527 0.30 -15.56 -9.83
N MET A 528 0.48 -14.28 -10.11
CA MET A 528 0.09 -13.19 -9.23
C MET A 528 -0.34 -11.96 -10.05
N ALA A 529 -1.16 -11.10 -9.45
CA ALA A 529 -1.56 -9.82 -10.00
C ALA A 529 -1.91 -8.84 -8.87
N SER A 530 -1.51 -7.58 -9.02
CA SER A 530 -1.84 -6.51 -8.07
C SER A 530 -2.09 -5.19 -8.78
N TYR A 531 -3.21 -4.54 -8.44
CA TYR A 531 -3.51 -3.18 -8.90
C TYR A 531 -2.51 -2.19 -8.30
N ALA A 532 -2.16 -1.13 -9.05
CA ALA A 532 -1.28 -0.07 -8.54
C ALA A 532 -1.65 1.34 -9.04
N PRO A 533 -1.44 2.37 -8.20
CA PRO A 533 -1.14 2.33 -6.76
C PRO A 533 -2.34 1.96 -5.87
N LEU A 534 -2.07 1.60 -4.61
CA LEU A 534 -3.09 1.09 -3.69
C LEU A 534 -3.89 2.17 -2.97
N LEU A 535 -3.23 3.12 -2.31
CA LEU A 535 -3.89 4.13 -1.46
C LEU A 535 -3.55 5.56 -1.91
N ASN A 536 -4.47 6.50 -1.69
CA ASN A 536 -4.25 7.92 -1.92
C ASN A 536 -5.03 8.80 -0.93
N LEU A 537 -4.34 9.72 -0.29
CA LEU A 537 -4.93 10.79 0.50
C LEU A 537 -5.55 11.82 -0.46
N ALA A 538 -6.85 12.05 -0.32
CA ALA A 538 -7.62 12.94 -1.19
C ALA A 538 -7.01 14.34 -1.29
N GLY A 539 -6.81 14.85 -2.50
CA GLY A 539 -6.20 16.16 -2.75
C GLY A 539 -4.67 16.16 -2.67
N SER A 540 -4.03 15.00 -2.56
CA SER A 540 -2.57 14.85 -2.54
C SER A 540 -1.99 14.17 -3.79
N GLU A 541 -2.81 13.95 -4.81
CA GLU A 541 -2.56 13.02 -5.91
C GLU A 541 -1.17 13.21 -6.57
N GLN A 542 -0.23 12.31 -6.29
CA GLN A 542 1.03 12.16 -7.05
C GLN A 542 0.84 11.24 -8.26
N TRP A 543 -0.21 10.42 -8.19
CA TRP A 543 -0.74 9.56 -9.23
C TRP A 543 -2.27 9.59 -9.16
N TYR A 544 -2.96 9.68 -10.30
CA TYR A 544 -4.42 9.94 -10.31
C TYR A 544 -5.30 8.69 -10.28
N ALA A 545 -4.72 7.50 -10.53
CA ALA A 545 -5.45 6.23 -10.51
C ALA A 545 -5.02 5.39 -9.31
N ASN A 546 -5.84 5.29 -8.26
CA ASN A 546 -5.51 4.59 -7.01
C ASN A 546 -6.65 3.63 -6.64
N LEU A 547 -6.36 2.50 -6.01
CA LEU A 547 -7.41 1.55 -5.68
C LEU A 547 -8.37 2.09 -4.62
N ILE A 548 -7.84 2.78 -3.62
CA ILE A 548 -8.57 3.30 -2.47
C ILE A 548 -8.17 4.76 -2.25
N ASP A 549 -9.13 5.67 -2.33
CA ASP A 549 -8.94 7.05 -1.88
C ASP A 549 -9.35 7.16 -0.41
N PHE A 550 -8.75 8.04 0.37
CA PHE A 550 -9.11 8.27 1.77
C PHE A 550 -8.87 9.71 2.19
N ASN A 551 -9.44 10.11 3.32
CA ASN A 551 -9.08 11.33 4.02
C ASN A 551 -8.83 11.00 5.52
N PRO A 552 -8.51 11.99 6.37
CA PRO A 552 -8.26 11.71 7.79
C PRO A 552 -9.45 11.13 8.55
N ALA A 553 -10.68 11.26 8.03
CA ALA A 553 -11.91 10.82 8.72
C ALA A 553 -12.53 9.54 8.14
N THR A 554 -12.33 9.25 6.85
CA THR A 554 -13.01 8.16 6.14
C THR A 554 -12.20 7.58 4.99
N VAL A 555 -12.57 6.37 4.58
CA VAL A 555 -12.02 5.64 3.43
C VAL A 555 -13.07 5.58 2.32
N SER A 556 -12.64 5.69 1.07
CA SER A 556 -13.49 5.71 -0.13
C SER A 556 -12.99 4.69 -1.15
N PRO A 557 -13.53 3.46 -1.12
CA PRO A 557 -13.27 2.48 -2.16
C PRO A 557 -13.66 3.01 -3.55
N THR A 558 -12.75 2.89 -4.52
CA THR A 558 -13.03 3.33 -5.89
C THR A 558 -13.87 2.32 -6.67
N VAL A 559 -14.32 2.67 -7.88
CA VAL A 559 -15.04 1.70 -8.74
C VAL A 559 -14.13 0.50 -9.08
N ASN A 560 -12.82 0.75 -9.22
CA ASN A 560 -11.85 -0.30 -9.53
C ASN A 560 -11.57 -1.17 -8.30
N TYR A 561 -11.65 -0.64 -7.08
CA TYR A 561 -11.67 -1.47 -5.86
C TYR A 561 -12.80 -2.47 -5.91
N TRP A 562 -14.00 -2.02 -6.25
CA TRP A 562 -15.16 -2.90 -6.33
C TRP A 562 -15.03 -3.95 -7.43
N ASN A 563 -14.36 -3.62 -8.55
CA ASN A 563 -13.97 -4.61 -9.54
C ASN A 563 -12.98 -5.63 -8.98
N GLN A 564 -11.91 -5.20 -8.29
CA GLN A 564 -10.97 -6.12 -7.64
C GLN A 564 -11.68 -7.04 -6.64
N ALA A 565 -12.55 -6.49 -5.79
CA ALA A 565 -13.33 -7.22 -4.80
C ALA A 565 -14.23 -8.29 -5.45
N LEU A 566 -14.88 -8.00 -6.58
CA LEU A 566 -15.68 -9.00 -7.31
C LEU A 566 -14.84 -10.17 -7.81
N PHE A 567 -13.61 -9.94 -8.26
CA PHE A 567 -12.74 -11.02 -8.72
C PHE A 567 -12.08 -11.79 -7.57
N SER A 568 -11.62 -11.11 -6.53
CA SER A 568 -10.93 -11.75 -5.40
C SER A 568 -11.89 -12.50 -4.48
N ASN A 569 -13.11 -12.00 -4.27
CA ASN A 569 -14.12 -12.63 -3.39
C ASN A 569 -14.89 -13.76 -4.09
N TYR A 570 -14.98 -13.74 -5.42
CA TYR A 570 -15.57 -14.83 -6.22
C TYR A 570 -14.48 -15.65 -6.92
N TYR A 571 -13.56 -16.20 -6.15
CA TYR A 571 -12.41 -16.94 -6.64
C TYR A 571 -12.52 -18.44 -6.29
N GLY A 572 -12.11 -19.30 -7.22
CA GLY A 572 -11.91 -20.73 -6.96
C GLY A 572 -10.57 -21.22 -7.54
N PRO A 573 -9.85 -22.14 -6.88
CA PRO A 573 -8.47 -22.52 -7.24
C PRO A 573 -8.36 -23.33 -8.54
N LYS A 574 -9.46 -23.62 -9.23
CA LYS A 574 -9.45 -24.31 -10.53
C LYS A 574 -10.20 -23.52 -11.58
N TYR A 575 -9.60 -23.32 -12.75
CA TYR A 575 -10.28 -22.76 -13.92
C TYR A 575 -11.10 -23.82 -14.63
N VAL A 576 -12.29 -23.44 -15.12
CA VAL A 576 -13.21 -24.29 -15.86
C VAL A 576 -13.25 -23.82 -17.32
N PRO A 577 -12.62 -24.55 -18.26
CA PRO A 577 -12.69 -24.20 -19.67
C PRO A 577 -14.11 -24.28 -20.20
N PHE A 578 -14.38 -23.51 -21.24
CA PHE A 578 -15.68 -23.55 -21.93
C PHE A 578 -15.50 -23.52 -23.45
N SER A 579 -16.56 -23.90 -24.15
CA SER A 579 -16.69 -23.72 -25.59
C SER A 579 -17.97 -22.96 -25.95
N GLY A 580 -17.92 -22.27 -27.08
CA GLY A 580 -18.97 -21.36 -27.51
C GLY A 580 -18.36 -20.01 -27.90
N LYS A 581 -19.06 -19.27 -28.74
CA LYS A 581 -18.61 -17.95 -29.19
C LYS A 581 -19.33 -16.89 -28.39
N LEU A 582 -18.62 -16.24 -27.47
CA LEU A 582 -19.16 -15.12 -26.71
C LEU A 582 -19.56 -13.97 -27.66
N PRO A 583 -20.60 -13.19 -27.30
CA PRO A 583 -20.92 -11.96 -28.01
C PRO A 583 -19.73 -11.00 -28.01
N LYS A 584 -19.66 -10.12 -29.01
CA LYS A 584 -18.56 -9.15 -29.12
C LYS A 584 -18.55 -8.22 -27.91
N GLY A 585 -17.40 -8.13 -27.24
CA GLY A 585 -17.24 -7.28 -26.05
C GLY A 585 -17.81 -7.89 -24.77
N VAL A 586 -18.20 -9.18 -24.81
CA VAL A 586 -18.54 -9.96 -23.63
C VAL A 586 -17.39 -10.91 -23.30
N PHE A 587 -17.02 -10.96 -22.02
CA PHE A 587 -15.96 -11.79 -21.47
C PHE A 587 -16.53 -12.66 -20.35
N LEU A 588 -15.98 -13.85 -20.20
CA LEU A 588 -16.44 -14.84 -19.21
C LEU A 588 -15.24 -15.51 -18.56
N SER A 589 -15.30 -15.66 -17.24
CA SER A 589 -14.43 -16.51 -16.46
C SER A 589 -15.27 -17.39 -15.53
N VAL A 590 -14.93 -18.67 -15.47
CA VAL A 590 -15.55 -19.63 -14.56
C VAL A 590 -14.45 -20.34 -13.81
N THR A 591 -14.48 -20.23 -12.49
CA THR A 591 -13.57 -20.93 -11.58
C THR A 591 -14.38 -21.80 -10.62
N ARG A 592 -13.75 -22.77 -9.96
CA ARG A 592 -14.40 -23.61 -8.95
C ARG A 592 -13.46 -24.01 -7.83
N ASP A 593 -14.05 -24.30 -6.67
CA ASP A 593 -13.42 -25.09 -5.62
C ASP A 593 -14.05 -26.50 -5.56
N GLU A 594 -14.03 -27.16 -4.40
CA GLU A 594 -14.63 -28.48 -4.19
C GLU A 594 -16.15 -28.42 -4.03
N GLU A 595 -16.69 -27.26 -3.66
CA GLU A 595 -18.08 -27.08 -3.25
C GLU A 595 -18.86 -26.13 -4.17
N HIS A 596 -18.19 -25.22 -4.86
CA HIS A 596 -18.80 -24.10 -5.56
C HIS A 596 -18.17 -23.80 -6.92
N PHE A 597 -19.02 -23.33 -7.86
CA PHE A 597 -18.61 -22.57 -9.02
C PHE A 597 -18.70 -21.07 -8.74
N TYR A 598 -17.76 -20.32 -9.33
CA TYR A 598 -17.69 -18.87 -9.30
C TYR A 598 -17.70 -18.37 -10.73
N VAL A 599 -18.74 -17.63 -11.11
CA VAL A 599 -18.94 -17.19 -12.49
C VAL A 599 -18.82 -15.67 -12.55
N LYS A 600 -17.92 -15.17 -13.39
CA LYS A 600 -17.73 -13.73 -13.64
C LYS A 600 -17.94 -13.43 -15.12
N ALA A 601 -18.85 -12.51 -15.43
CA ALA A 601 -19.15 -12.08 -16.79
C ALA A 601 -19.04 -10.56 -16.93
N VAL A 602 -18.43 -10.09 -18.01
CA VAL A 602 -18.16 -8.66 -18.24
C VAL A 602 -18.69 -8.27 -19.61
N ASN A 603 -19.53 -7.24 -19.68
CA ASN A 603 -20.00 -6.64 -20.92
C ASN A 603 -19.47 -5.22 -21.03
N THR A 604 -18.55 -5.01 -21.98
CA THR A 604 -17.91 -3.71 -22.21
C THR A 604 -18.62 -2.88 -23.28
N THR A 605 -19.84 -3.27 -23.69
CA THR A 605 -20.62 -2.63 -24.75
C THR A 605 -21.93 -2.07 -24.22
N ASP A 606 -22.62 -1.28 -25.05
CA ASP A 606 -23.96 -0.76 -24.76
C ASP A 606 -25.08 -1.78 -24.95
N ALA A 607 -24.82 -2.84 -25.71
CA ALA A 607 -25.84 -3.81 -26.04
C ALA A 607 -25.96 -4.85 -24.92
N ASP A 608 -27.19 -5.11 -24.48
CA ASP A 608 -27.47 -6.21 -23.56
C ASP A 608 -27.09 -7.56 -24.20
N ALA A 609 -26.65 -8.49 -23.37
CA ALA A 609 -26.32 -9.85 -23.76
C ALA A 609 -27.04 -10.86 -22.86
N GLN A 610 -27.38 -12.01 -23.42
CA GLN A 610 -27.87 -13.16 -22.65
C GLN A 610 -26.93 -14.35 -22.86
N LEU A 611 -26.43 -14.90 -21.76
CA LEU A 611 -25.61 -16.11 -21.75
C LEU A 611 -26.39 -17.26 -21.11
N GLU A 612 -26.29 -18.44 -21.69
CA GLU A 612 -26.83 -19.68 -21.13
C GLU A 612 -25.67 -20.66 -20.95
N LEU A 613 -25.28 -20.91 -19.70
CA LEU A 613 -24.14 -21.75 -19.34
C LEU A 613 -24.63 -23.14 -18.94
N GLU A 614 -24.26 -24.15 -19.72
CA GLU A 614 -24.52 -25.56 -19.42
C GLU A 614 -23.28 -26.22 -18.78
N GLY A 615 -23.50 -27.27 -17.98
CA GLY A 615 -22.41 -28.08 -17.41
C GLY A 615 -21.89 -27.62 -16.04
N LEU A 616 -22.59 -26.70 -15.36
CA LEU A 616 -22.32 -26.35 -13.96
C LEU A 616 -22.80 -27.42 -12.98
N GLY A 617 -23.86 -28.16 -13.32
CA GLY A 617 -24.45 -29.13 -12.40
C GLY A 617 -25.03 -28.50 -11.13
N ALA A 618 -25.39 -27.22 -11.16
CA ALA A 618 -26.17 -26.57 -10.10
C ALA A 618 -27.65 -26.95 -10.23
N GLY A 619 -28.37 -27.05 -9.11
CA GLY A 619 -29.81 -27.34 -9.11
C GLY A 619 -30.64 -26.15 -9.61
N ASP A 620 -31.84 -26.43 -10.14
CA ASP A 620 -32.77 -25.38 -10.57
C ASP A 620 -33.16 -24.47 -9.41
N GLY A 621 -33.20 -23.16 -9.65
CA GLY A 621 -33.53 -22.18 -8.63
C GLY A 621 -32.94 -20.80 -8.88
N THR A 622 -33.16 -19.90 -7.92
CA THR A 622 -32.61 -18.55 -7.93
C THR A 622 -31.46 -18.46 -6.94
N TYR A 623 -30.35 -17.87 -7.37
CA TYR A 623 -29.14 -17.69 -6.58
C TYR A 623 -28.73 -16.22 -6.51
N SER A 624 -28.03 -15.87 -5.43
CA SER A 624 -27.48 -14.53 -5.25
C SER A 624 -26.36 -14.25 -6.23
N ALA A 625 -26.37 -13.05 -6.78
CA ALA A 625 -25.31 -12.49 -7.61
C ALA A 625 -25.03 -11.05 -7.19
N GLU A 626 -23.96 -10.49 -7.75
CA GLU A 626 -23.64 -9.07 -7.63
C GLU A 626 -23.35 -8.47 -9.00
N CYS A 627 -23.74 -7.21 -9.15
CA CYS A 627 -23.59 -6.47 -10.39
C CYS A 627 -22.93 -5.11 -10.12
N LEU A 628 -21.88 -4.80 -10.86
CA LEU A 628 -21.25 -3.48 -10.89
C LEU A 628 -21.34 -2.91 -12.30
N GLY A 629 -22.02 -1.78 -12.49
CA GLY A 629 -22.16 -1.17 -13.81
C GLY A 629 -23.18 -0.06 -13.87
N GLY A 630 -23.25 0.61 -15.00
CA GLY A 630 -24.08 1.81 -15.17
C GLY A 630 -24.04 2.33 -16.60
N THR A 631 -24.85 3.35 -16.86
CA THR A 631 -24.99 3.91 -18.21
C THR A 631 -23.89 4.92 -18.56
N ALA A 632 -23.27 5.56 -17.57
CA ALA A 632 -22.21 6.56 -17.77
C ALA A 632 -20.83 5.98 -17.41
N LEU A 633 -19.90 6.01 -18.37
CA LEU A 633 -18.57 5.39 -18.29
C LEU A 633 -17.61 6.16 -17.37
N ASP A 634 -17.82 7.46 -17.22
CA ASP A 634 -17.03 8.37 -16.39
C ASP A 634 -17.46 8.41 -14.92
N VAL A 635 -18.50 7.65 -14.53
CA VAL A 635 -18.95 7.56 -13.14
C VAL A 635 -17.83 6.98 -12.28
N ARG A 636 -17.52 7.67 -11.19
CA ARG A 636 -16.53 7.29 -10.18
C ARG A 636 -17.03 7.58 -8.76
N ASN A 637 -16.39 6.95 -7.79
CA ASN A 637 -16.52 7.33 -6.38
C ASN A 637 -15.55 8.47 -6.08
N GLU A 638 -15.94 9.35 -5.16
CA GLU A 638 -15.23 10.59 -4.85
C GLU A 638 -15.12 10.78 -3.35
N VAL A 639 -14.02 11.37 -2.92
CA VAL A 639 -13.84 11.87 -1.56
C VAL A 639 -12.98 13.11 -1.65
N ASP A 640 -13.44 14.20 -1.04
CA ASP A 640 -12.62 15.40 -0.85
C ASP A 640 -11.89 15.32 0.50
N PHE A 641 -10.79 16.05 0.63
CA PHE A 641 -9.97 16.06 1.85
C PHE A 641 -10.76 16.33 3.14
N ALA A 642 -11.77 17.22 3.09
CA ALA A 642 -12.66 17.53 4.21
C ALA A 642 -14.11 17.11 3.96
N GLY A 643 -14.37 16.38 2.87
CA GLY A 643 -15.71 15.96 2.45
C GLY A 643 -16.08 14.57 2.96
N ALA A 644 -17.35 14.23 2.76
CA ALA A 644 -17.83 12.87 2.92
C ALA A 644 -17.44 12.02 1.69
N SER A 645 -17.34 10.70 1.88
CA SER A 645 -17.22 9.76 0.78
C SER A 645 -18.52 9.69 -0.02
N LEU A 646 -18.46 9.92 -1.32
CA LEU A 646 -19.57 9.80 -2.27
C LEU A 646 -19.41 8.54 -3.11
N GLN A 647 -20.04 7.46 -2.64
CA GLN A 647 -20.05 6.17 -3.32
C GLN A 647 -21.17 6.15 -4.39
N LYS A 648 -20.90 6.75 -5.55
CA LYS A 648 -21.84 6.83 -6.68
C LYS A 648 -22.07 5.47 -7.35
N LEU A 649 -21.09 4.56 -7.26
CA LEU A 649 -21.16 3.25 -7.86
C LEU A 649 -20.45 2.20 -7.00
N LYS A 650 -21.19 1.17 -6.62
CA LYS A 650 -20.74 -0.01 -5.87
C LYS A 650 -21.49 -1.26 -6.38
N PRO A 651 -21.05 -2.48 -6.05
CA PRO A 651 -21.79 -3.69 -6.41
C PRO A 651 -23.19 -3.63 -5.78
N GLU A 652 -24.19 -3.94 -6.60
CA GLU A 652 -25.57 -4.08 -6.17
C GLU A 652 -25.94 -5.56 -6.15
N PRO A 653 -26.67 -6.03 -5.12
CA PRO A 653 -27.24 -7.37 -5.11
C PRO A 653 -28.10 -7.60 -6.34
N ALA A 654 -27.95 -8.78 -6.93
CA ALA A 654 -28.70 -9.25 -8.07
C ALA A 654 -29.12 -10.71 -7.86
N GLU A 655 -29.97 -11.21 -8.73
CA GLU A 655 -30.40 -12.60 -8.76
C GLU A 655 -30.05 -13.21 -10.11
N VAL A 656 -29.73 -14.50 -10.10
CA VAL A 656 -29.48 -15.29 -11.31
C VAL A 656 -30.20 -16.63 -11.20
N SER A 657 -30.78 -17.07 -12.32
CA SER A 657 -31.57 -18.31 -12.37
C SER A 657 -30.77 -19.44 -12.98
N VAL A 658 -30.92 -20.63 -12.39
CA VAL A 658 -30.61 -21.90 -13.03
C VAL A 658 -31.92 -22.52 -13.48
N GLU A 659 -32.06 -22.69 -14.80
CA GLU A 659 -33.25 -23.23 -15.47
C GLU A 659 -32.84 -24.50 -16.23
N GLN A 660 -33.46 -25.66 -15.91
CA GLN A 660 -33.13 -26.93 -16.55
C GLN A 660 -31.64 -27.30 -16.41
N GLY A 661 -31.03 -26.95 -15.28
CA GLY A 661 -29.61 -27.13 -14.99
C GLY A 661 -28.67 -26.14 -15.71
N HIS A 662 -29.21 -25.15 -16.43
CA HIS A 662 -28.44 -24.14 -17.14
C HIS A 662 -28.50 -22.79 -16.44
N LEU A 663 -27.36 -22.16 -16.20
CA LEU A 663 -27.31 -20.82 -15.63
C LEU A 663 -27.62 -19.78 -16.71
N VAL A 664 -28.66 -18.98 -16.50
CA VAL A 664 -29.08 -17.93 -17.43
C VAL A 664 -28.66 -16.57 -16.89
N ILE A 665 -27.68 -15.94 -17.55
CA ILE A 665 -27.15 -14.63 -17.18
C ILE A 665 -27.73 -13.57 -18.13
N SER A 666 -28.56 -12.69 -17.59
CA SER A 666 -28.98 -11.46 -18.29
C SER A 666 -28.00 -10.34 -17.98
N LEU A 667 -27.09 -10.07 -18.90
CA LEU A 667 -25.99 -9.12 -18.72
C LEU A 667 -26.28 -7.82 -19.47
N ALA A 668 -26.80 -6.83 -18.74
CA ALA A 668 -27.01 -5.49 -19.29
C ALA A 668 -25.73 -4.89 -19.87
N GLY A 669 -25.85 -3.88 -20.74
CA GLY A 669 -24.72 -3.09 -21.21
C GLY A 669 -23.85 -2.52 -20.07
N ARG A 670 -22.54 -2.42 -20.29
CA ARG A 670 -21.54 -1.80 -19.39
C ARG A 670 -21.61 -2.36 -17.96
N ARG A 671 -21.49 -3.69 -17.84
CA ARG A 671 -21.76 -4.43 -16.60
C ARG A 671 -20.69 -5.47 -16.29
N ILE A 672 -20.31 -5.57 -15.02
CA ILE A 672 -19.56 -6.66 -14.42
C ILE A 672 -20.54 -7.42 -13.54
N PHE A 673 -20.62 -8.73 -13.73
CA PHE A 673 -21.48 -9.65 -13.00
C PHE A 673 -20.62 -10.70 -12.31
N ALA A 674 -20.93 -11.04 -11.07
CA ALA A 674 -20.34 -12.18 -10.38
C ALA A 674 -21.43 -12.97 -9.63
N CYS A 675 -21.32 -14.30 -9.62
CA CYS A 675 -22.14 -15.13 -8.73
C CYS A 675 -21.37 -16.35 -8.22
N LYS A 676 -21.86 -16.90 -7.11
CA LYS A 676 -21.39 -18.14 -6.49
C LYS A 676 -22.53 -19.15 -6.51
N LEU A 677 -22.25 -20.35 -7.00
CA LEU A 677 -23.24 -21.42 -7.17
C LEU A 677 -22.72 -22.71 -6.52
N PRO A 678 -23.54 -23.44 -5.74
CA PRO A 678 -23.15 -24.74 -5.22
C PRO A 678 -23.02 -25.77 -6.35
N MET A 679 -22.07 -26.69 -6.20
CA MET A 679 -22.01 -27.91 -7.00
C MET A 679 -23.08 -28.89 -6.48
N ALA A 680 -23.79 -29.60 -7.36
CA ALA A 680 -24.69 -30.67 -6.90
C ALA A 680 -23.89 -31.77 -6.17
N GLU A 681 -24.50 -32.33 -5.12
CA GLU A 681 -23.98 -33.52 -4.44
C GLU A 681 -23.78 -34.65 -5.48
N GLN A 682 -22.54 -35.13 -5.62
CA GLN A 682 -22.27 -36.36 -6.35
C GLN A 682 -22.80 -37.52 -5.49
N ASN A 683 -24.05 -37.94 -5.76
CA ASN A 683 -24.61 -39.17 -5.19
C ASN A 683 -23.91 -40.43 -5.71
#